data_AF-A0AAV7J9D7-F1
#
_entry.id   AF-A0AAV7J9D7-F1
#
_cell.length_a   1.000
_cell.length_b   1.000
_cell.length_c   1.000
_cell.angle_alpha   90.00
_cell.angle_beta   90.00
_cell.angle_gamma   90.00
#
_symmetry.space_group_name_H-M   'P 1'
#
loop_
_entity.id
_entity.type
_entity.pdbx_description
1 polymer ?
#
loop_
_entity_poly.entity_id
_entity_poly.type
_entity_poly.pdbx_seq_one_letter_code
_entity_poly.pdbx_strand_id
1 'polypeptide(L)'
;MEETLESKILKELSDIREKAGKACLRELHRSNSPLIMTLSGSKGVILIFRQMIACVGQQAISGHRVPNGFEDRALPHFDRHSKIPAAKGFVSNSFYSGLTPTEFVFHTMGGREGLVDTAVKTAETGYMQRRLMKNLEDLGLHYDKTVRNYSGGIVQFEYGGDSMDPTYMEGKDCPVDYKRVLDHVRAKVPDKNGDALSGSEVVSAASLLLAKDDFKCLSEEFKNELTAFLTTVARKISMLRKKYPPSIKAAQQLERITLTQMTLKTFHFAGVASMNITQGVPRIKEIINASSKISTPIITAYLTEDENEDFARRVKGRIEKTTLGEVTEYFEEVILSDSCFLLVKLDIGRIKLLMLEVDVNSIKYSLETAKLKKHFKEVRVHSSSILTIVPVANAKQSMSHSLNILKEAVPKVIIKGMPSVSRAIIHIDEQAGESGSNEEERKVTKKKKFKLFVEGDNLREVMATPGIFNTKTTSNNTMEVFKTLGIEAARSTIMTEIKLVMENHGMSIDRRHSMLVADLMTSYGEVNGITRQGLAKMKESVLNLASFESTADHLFDAAYYGQTDVISGVSEAIIMGIPAPIGTEYLNYFIKMTKKNLKNRQFWAEIHKNNPKYKKKPRVVPAFTIQALQENTIVAKPPKFGLYKPNPPKPSKFRKFYEREELDFHHYLPMFFDGLTETEHPYKFLVEQGISDMLEHGGPKILPVVPQLIIPIKNALNTKVPEIICTTMRALQRLVRSADCVGESLVPYFRQILPIPNLLKDRNVNLGEGIDYSQQRGENPADLIQETLEVLERYGGEDAFINIKYMVPTYESCMMN
;
A
#
# COMPACT_ATOMS: atom_id res chain seq x y z
N MET A 1 5.66 -34.28 8.60
CA MET A 1 4.61 -34.82 9.51
C MET A 1 4.06 -33.76 10.45
N GLU A 2 4.92 -33.01 11.16
CA GLU A 2 4.45 -32.08 12.19
C GLU A 2 3.53 -30.96 11.64
N GLU A 3 3.86 -30.35 10.50
CA GLU A 3 2.99 -29.39 9.81
C GLU A 3 1.60 -29.95 9.50
N THR A 4 1.51 -31.25 9.21
CA THR A 4 0.26 -31.96 8.93
C THR A 4 -0.58 -32.12 10.21
N LEU A 5 0.06 -32.26 11.37
CA LEU A 5 -0.61 -32.25 12.67
C LEU A 5 -1.09 -30.83 13.02
N GLU A 6 -0.24 -29.82 12.86
CA GLU A 6 -0.60 -28.41 13.09
C GLU A 6 -1.76 -27.96 12.21
N SER A 7 -1.77 -28.32 10.93
CA SER A 7 -2.88 -28.05 9.99
C SER A 7 -4.19 -28.71 10.43
N LYS A 8 -4.16 -29.98 10.87
CA LYS A 8 -5.33 -30.68 11.41
C LYS A 8 -5.84 -30.03 12.71
N ILE A 9 -4.95 -29.68 13.63
CA ILE A 9 -5.32 -29.00 14.88
C ILE A 9 -5.94 -27.62 14.58
N LEU A 10 -5.33 -26.82 13.70
CA LEU A 10 -5.86 -25.51 13.30
C LEU A 10 -7.27 -25.62 12.70
N LYS A 11 -7.54 -26.64 11.88
CA LYS A 11 -8.87 -26.90 11.33
C LYS A 11 -9.88 -27.15 12.45
N GLU A 12 -9.65 -28.14 13.32
CA GLU A 12 -10.59 -28.47 14.41
C GLU A 12 -10.84 -27.28 15.36
N LEU A 13 -9.80 -26.51 15.69
CA LEU A 13 -9.93 -25.32 16.55
C LEU A 13 -10.71 -24.18 15.87
N SER A 14 -10.61 -24.02 14.55
CA SER A 14 -11.44 -23.07 13.81
C SER A 14 -12.89 -23.53 13.70
N ASP A 15 -13.10 -24.83 13.43
CA ASP A 15 -14.41 -25.47 13.39
C ASP A 15 -15.15 -25.35 14.73
N ILE A 16 -14.46 -25.53 15.87
CA ILE A 16 -15.00 -25.33 17.22
C ILE A 16 -15.48 -23.88 17.40
N ARG A 17 -14.64 -22.90 17.06
CA ARG A 17 -14.99 -21.46 17.13
C ARG A 17 -16.20 -21.13 16.24
N GLU A 18 -16.31 -21.74 15.06
CA GLU A 18 -17.46 -21.50 14.18
C GLU A 18 -18.74 -22.18 14.69
N LYS A 19 -18.65 -23.42 15.21
CA LYS A 19 -19.77 -24.15 15.83
C LYS A 19 -20.31 -23.40 17.05
N ALA A 20 -19.43 -22.97 17.97
CA ALA A 20 -19.79 -22.15 19.12
C ALA A 20 -20.40 -20.79 18.70
N GLY A 21 -19.80 -20.14 17.70
CA GLY A 21 -20.33 -18.89 17.14
C GLY A 21 -21.68 -19.03 16.44
N LYS A 22 -21.98 -20.17 15.83
CA LYS A 22 -23.30 -20.51 15.25
C LYS A 22 -24.32 -20.94 16.31
N ALA A 23 -23.90 -21.43 17.47
CA ALA A 23 -24.79 -21.63 18.62
C ALA A 23 -25.20 -20.28 19.21
N CYS A 24 -24.23 -19.44 19.60
CA CYS A 24 -24.46 -18.10 20.15
C CYS A 24 -25.45 -17.27 19.31
N LEU A 25 -25.27 -17.21 17.98
CA LEU A 25 -26.15 -16.45 17.09
C LEU A 25 -27.60 -16.96 16.99
N ARG A 26 -27.92 -18.18 17.45
CA ARG A 26 -29.29 -18.73 17.45
C ARG A 26 -30.06 -18.40 18.72
N GLU A 27 -29.38 -18.36 19.86
CA GLU A 27 -30.01 -18.12 21.18
C GLU A 27 -30.29 -16.64 21.46
N LEU A 28 -29.74 -15.73 20.66
CA LEU A 28 -29.79 -14.29 20.93
C LEU A 28 -31.04 -13.60 20.40
N HIS A 29 -31.64 -12.77 21.26
CA HIS A 29 -32.82 -11.99 20.92
C HIS A 29 -32.55 -10.96 19.81
N ARG A 30 -33.51 -10.77 18.90
CA ARG A 30 -33.38 -9.91 17.71
C ARG A 30 -33.15 -8.42 18.02
N SER A 31 -33.54 -7.96 19.21
CA SER A 31 -33.34 -6.57 19.65
C SER A 31 -31.93 -6.26 20.18
N ASN A 32 -31.03 -7.25 20.21
CA ASN A 32 -29.71 -7.10 20.81
C ASN A 32 -28.84 -6.11 20.01
N SER A 33 -28.41 -5.01 20.63
CA SER A 33 -27.84 -3.86 19.90
C SER A 33 -26.55 -4.18 19.12
N PRO A 34 -25.56 -4.92 19.65
CA PRO A 34 -24.41 -5.39 18.86
C PRO A 34 -24.78 -6.28 17.67
N LEU A 35 -25.85 -7.08 17.77
CA LEU A 35 -26.33 -7.91 16.67
C LEU A 35 -26.95 -7.02 15.57
N ILE A 36 -27.78 -6.04 15.93
CA ILE A 36 -28.33 -5.05 15.00
C ILE A 36 -27.20 -4.25 14.32
N MET A 37 -26.24 -3.75 15.11
CA MET A 37 -25.09 -2.97 14.65
C MET A 37 -24.23 -3.73 13.62
N THR A 38 -24.11 -5.05 13.81
CA THR A 38 -23.41 -5.95 12.88
C THR A 38 -24.26 -6.26 11.64
N LEU A 39 -25.55 -6.52 11.79
CA LEU A 39 -26.46 -6.85 10.69
C LEU A 39 -26.72 -5.65 9.75
N SER A 40 -26.65 -4.42 10.28
CA SER A 40 -26.71 -3.19 9.48
C SER A 40 -25.40 -2.82 8.79
N GLY A 41 -24.30 -3.54 9.08
CA GLY A 41 -22.95 -3.20 8.63
C GLY A 41 -22.36 -1.92 9.26
N SER A 42 -23.06 -1.30 10.22
CA SER A 42 -22.69 0.01 10.76
C SER A 42 -21.35 0.03 11.53
N LYS A 43 -21.08 -1.00 12.35
CA LYS A 43 -19.78 -1.20 13.00
C LYS A 43 -19.61 -2.64 13.47
N GLY A 44 -18.39 -3.14 13.36
CA GLY A 44 -18.04 -4.49 13.80
C GLY A 44 -18.48 -5.59 12.82
N VAL A 45 -17.96 -6.79 13.04
CA VAL A 45 -18.25 -7.99 12.24
C VAL A 45 -18.69 -9.13 13.14
N ILE A 46 -19.43 -10.09 12.57
CA ILE A 46 -19.97 -11.25 13.28
C ILE A 46 -18.88 -12.01 14.07
N LEU A 47 -17.63 -12.01 13.60
CA LEU A 47 -16.48 -12.60 14.32
C LEU A 47 -16.22 -11.93 15.68
N ILE A 48 -16.11 -10.59 15.74
CA ILE A 48 -15.83 -9.85 16.98
C ILE A 48 -16.91 -10.17 18.02
N PHE A 49 -18.16 -10.14 17.59
CA PHE A 49 -19.30 -10.43 18.45
C PHE A 49 -19.30 -11.86 19.01
N ARG A 50 -18.89 -12.86 18.20
CA ARG A 50 -18.67 -14.24 18.66
C ARG A 50 -17.54 -14.34 19.69
N GLN A 51 -16.48 -13.54 19.56
CA GLN A 51 -15.35 -13.52 20.50
C GLN A 51 -15.70 -12.86 21.84
N MET A 52 -16.61 -11.88 21.84
CA MET A 52 -17.11 -11.25 23.06
C MET A 52 -17.91 -12.22 23.94
N ILE A 53 -18.78 -13.04 23.34
CA ILE A 53 -19.72 -13.88 24.08
C ILE A 53 -19.26 -15.35 24.21
N ALA A 54 -18.87 -15.99 23.10
CA ALA A 54 -18.70 -17.45 23.04
C ALA A 54 -17.26 -17.90 23.35
N CYS A 55 -16.28 -17.53 22.52
CA CYS A 55 -14.87 -17.85 22.72
C CYS A 55 -13.98 -17.00 21.81
N VAL A 56 -12.83 -16.52 22.28
CA VAL A 56 -11.90 -15.73 21.44
C VAL A 56 -11.22 -16.60 20.37
N GLY A 57 -10.87 -17.84 20.72
CA GLY A 57 -10.31 -18.86 19.83
C GLY A 57 -8.79 -18.82 19.67
N GLN A 58 -8.27 -19.57 18.69
CA GLN A 58 -6.83 -19.64 18.40
C GLN A 58 -6.25 -18.26 18.05
N GLN A 59 -5.25 -17.83 18.81
CA GLN A 59 -4.37 -16.72 18.43
C GLN A 59 -3.31 -17.27 17.48
N ALA A 60 -3.28 -16.75 16.25
CA ALA A 60 -2.19 -17.02 15.32
C ALA A 60 -1.14 -15.91 15.45
N ILE A 61 0.13 -16.28 15.30
CA ILE A 61 1.26 -15.34 15.18
C ILE A 61 1.95 -15.66 13.87
N SER A 62 2.10 -14.67 12.99
CA SER A 62 2.73 -14.79 11.67
C SER A 62 2.20 -15.99 10.84
N GLY A 63 0.88 -16.24 10.93
CA GLY A 63 0.20 -17.34 10.23
C GLY A 63 0.23 -18.71 10.92
N HIS A 64 1.00 -18.88 12.01
CA HIS A 64 1.17 -20.15 12.73
C HIS A 64 0.58 -20.12 14.15
N ARG A 65 0.48 -21.28 14.82
CA ARG A 65 0.22 -21.34 16.27
C ARG A 65 1.44 -20.81 17.04
N VAL A 66 1.24 -20.38 18.29
CA VAL A 66 2.26 -19.65 19.06
C VAL A 66 3.61 -20.43 19.08
N PRO A 67 4.73 -19.80 18.67
CA PRO A 67 6.03 -20.48 18.61
C PRO A 67 6.56 -20.82 20.01
N ASN A 68 7.61 -21.62 20.07
CA ASN A 68 8.31 -21.90 21.32
C ASN A 68 9.21 -20.70 21.68
N GLY A 69 8.76 -19.87 22.63
CA GLY A 69 9.56 -18.77 23.19
C GLY A 69 10.59 -19.24 24.24
N PHE A 70 10.49 -20.48 24.69
CA PHE A 70 11.41 -21.15 25.59
C PHE A 70 11.82 -22.51 24.99
N GLU A 71 12.87 -23.11 25.53
CA GLU A 71 13.31 -24.47 25.22
C GLU A 71 12.11 -25.45 25.19
N ASP A 72 11.78 -25.90 23.98
CA ASP A 72 10.69 -26.83 23.65
C ASP A 72 9.25 -26.45 24.08
N ARG A 73 8.98 -25.20 24.49
CA ARG A 73 7.64 -24.76 24.91
C ARG A 73 7.36 -23.27 24.71
N ALA A 74 6.08 -22.91 24.67
CA ALA A 74 5.66 -21.51 24.50
C ALA A 74 5.77 -20.67 25.79
N LEU A 75 5.45 -21.24 26.96
CA LEU A 75 5.57 -20.61 28.28
C LEU A 75 6.05 -21.63 29.33
N PRO A 76 6.68 -21.19 30.44
CA PRO A 76 7.18 -22.09 31.50
C PRO A 76 6.10 -22.84 32.28
N HIS A 77 4.84 -22.40 32.17
CA HIS A 77 3.67 -23.02 32.82
C HIS A 77 3.17 -24.30 32.13
N PHE A 78 3.78 -24.70 31.01
CA PHE A 78 3.45 -25.93 30.28
C PHE A 78 4.66 -26.85 30.19
N ASP A 79 4.42 -28.14 29.98
CA ASP A 79 5.46 -29.16 29.81
C ASP A 79 6.26 -28.96 28.52
N ARG A 80 7.51 -29.43 28.51
CA ARG A 80 8.35 -29.46 27.29
C ARG A 80 7.69 -30.32 26.21
N HIS A 81 7.83 -29.89 24.96
CA HIS A 81 7.24 -30.47 23.75
C HIS A 81 5.69 -30.51 23.74
N SER A 82 4.99 -29.87 24.68
CA SER A 82 3.52 -29.89 24.74
C SER A 82 2.88 -29.15 23.55
N LYS A 83 2.04 -29.86 22.79
CA LYS A 83 1.34 -29.35 21.60
C LYS A 83 -0.16 -29.11 21.82
N ILE A 84 -0.65 -29.26 23.05
CA ILE A 84 -2.08 -29.07 23.39
C ILE A 84 -2.57 -27.65 23.01
N PRO A 85 -3.86 -27.45 22.70
CA PRO A 85 -4.38 -26.15 22.27
C PRO A 85 -4.02 -24.99 23.21
N ALA A 86 -4.24 -25.17 24.52
CA ALA A 86 -3.98 -24.14 25.54
C ALA A 86 -2.50 -23.72 25.61
N ALA A 87 -1.56 -24.68 25.51
CA ALA A 87 -0.11 -24.42 25.54
C ALA A 87 0.43 -23.68 24.30
N LYS A 88 -0.44 -23.46 23.30
CA LYS A 88 -0.10 -22.96 21.96
C LYS A 88 -1.03 -21.82 21.51
N GLY A 89 -1.65 -21.11 22.45
CA GLY A 89 -2.44 -19.90 22.17
C GLY A 89 -3.89 -20.12 21.76
N PHE A 90 -4.49 -21.29 22.02
CA PHE A 90 -5.95 -21.39 21.96
C PHE A 90 -6.57 -20.73 23.18
N VAL A 91 -7.30 -19.63 22.96
CA VAL A 91 -8.09 -18.95 24.00
C VAL A 91 -9.49 -19.53 24.01
N SER A 92 -9.78 -20.28 25.06
CA SER A 92 -11.06 -20.96 25.31
C SER A 92 -12.13 -20.00 25.82
N ASN A 93 -11.74 -19.07 26.69
CA ASN A 93 -12.62 -18.06 27.27
C ASN A 93 -13.12 -17.03 26.25
N SER A 94 -14.14 -16.27 26.63
CA SER A 94 -14.63 -15.09 25.90
C SER A 94 -14.23 -13.81 26.63
N PHE A 95 -14.35 -12.64 25.97
CA PHE A 95 -14.10 -11.37 26.66
C PHE A 95 -15.11 -11.08 27.79
N TYR A 96 -16.29 -11.72 27.77
CA TYR A 96 -17.27 -11.65 28.86
C TYR A 96 -16.91 -12.54 30.07
N SER A 97 -16.36 -13.74 29.85
CA SER A 97 -15.93 -14.62 30.96
C SER A 97 -14.59 -14.19 31.59
N GLY A 98 -13.77 -13.45 30.85
CA GLY A 98 -12.43 -13.05 31.26
C GLY A 98 -11.37 -14.08 30.87
N LEU A 99 -10.14 -13.61 30.61
CA LEU A 99 -9.04 -14.46 30.14
C LEU A 99 -8.18 -14.94 31.32
N THR A 100 -7.73 -16.20 31.29
CA THR A 100 -6.69 -16.68 32.22
C THR A 100 -5.34 -15.99 31.94
N PRO A 101 -4.39 -15.93 32.89
CA PRO A 101 -3.11 -15.25 32.68
C PRO A 101 -2.33 -15.76 31.46
N THR A 102 -2.34 -17.08 31.20
CA THR A 102 -1.71 -17.68 30.01
C THR A 102 -2.44 -17.30 28.72
N GLU A 103 -3.77 -17.29 28.71
CA GLU A 103 -4.57 -16.85 27.54
C GLU A 103 -4.36 -15.36 27.25
N PHE A 104 -4.27 -14.53 28.29
CA PHE A 104 -4.00 -13.10 28.17
C PHE A 104 -2.61 -12.81 27.57
N VAL A 105 -1.58 -13.55 27.97
CA VAL A 105 -0.24 -13.46 27.35
C VAL A 105 -0.29 -13.84 25.86
N PHE A 106 -0.94 -14.95 25.49
CA PHE A 106 -1.07 -15.33 24.08
C PHE A 106 -1.93 -14.35 23.25
N HIS A 107 -2.97 -13.76 23.85
CA HIS A 107 -3.81 -12.76 23.18
C HIS A 107 -3.06 -11.44 22.97
N THR A 108 -2.32 -10.96 23.98
CA THR A 108 -1.51 -9.74 23.87
C THR A 108 -0.34 -9.87 22.88
N MET A 109 0.22 -11.06 22.72
CA MET A 109 1.18 -11.34 21.63
C MET A 109 0.57 -11.11 20.24
N GLY A 110 -0.58 -11.72 19.95
CA GLY A 110 -1.28 -11.54 18.65
C GLY A 110 -1.77 -10.11 18.43
N GLY A 111 -2.26 -9.45 19.49
CA GLY A 111 -2.64 -8.03 19.43
C GLY A 111 -1.45 -7.11 19.13
N ARG A 112 -0.27 -7.40 19.67
CA ARG A 112 0.95 -6.62 19.39
C ARG A 112 1.45 -6.80 17.95
N GLU A 113 1.32 -7.99 17.37
CA GLU A 113 1.67 -8.21 15.96
C GLU A 113 0.85 -7.28 15.03
N GLY A 114 -0.48 -7.25 15.19
CA GLY A 114 -1.35 -6.39 14.38
C GLY A 114 -1.08 -4.88 14.53
N LEU A 115 -0.69 -4.43 15.73
CA LEU A 115 -0.29 -3.03 15.97
C LEU A 115 1.03 -2.67 15.26
N VAL A 116 2.01 -3.56 15.29
CA VAL A 116 3.31 -3.35 14.61
C VAL A 116 3.15 -3.44 13.09
N ASP A 117 2.38 -4.43 12.61
CA ASP A 117 2.03 -4.61 11.19
C ASP A 117 1.39 -3.35 10.59
N THR A 118 0.47 -2.70 11.33
CA THR A 118 -0.15 -1.43 10.92
C THR A 118 0.89 -0.32 10.72
N ALA A 119 1.85 -0.19 11.63
CA ALA A 119 2.92 0.82 11.54
C ALA A 119 3.88 0.55 10.38
N VAL A 120 4.31 -0.71 10.20
CA VAL A 120 5.22 -1.12 9.12
C VAL A 120 4.57 -0.96 7.74
N LYS A 121 3.32 -1.43 7.57
CA LYS A 121 2.58 -1.30 6.32
C LYS A 121 2.44 0.14 5.88
N THR A 122 2.12 1.06 6.79
CA THR A 122 1.97 2.50 6.49
C THR A 122 3.22 3.08 5.82
N ALA A 123 4.42 2.72 6.32
CA ALA A 123 5.68 3.17 5.73
C ALA A 123 5.97 2.50 4.36
N GLU A 124 5.77 1.18 4.25
CA GLU A 124 6.01 0.45 2.99
C GLU A 124 5.06 0.88 1.86
N THR A 125 3.76 1.04 2.15
CA THR A 125 2.78 1.45 1.14
C THR A 125 2.98 2.89 0.72
N GLY A 126 3.33 3.80 1.66
CA GLY A 126 3.63 5.19 1.33
C GLY A 126 4.85 5.34 0.42
N TYR A 127 5.92 4.59 0.69
CA TYR A 127 7.10 4.58 -0.18
C TYR A 127 6.79 3.94 -1.55
N MET A 128 6.05 2.83 -1.60
CA MET A 128 5.59 2.23 -2.86
C MET A 128 4.74 3.19 -3.69
N GLN A 129 3.81 3.92 -3.06
CA GLN A 129 2.98 4.93 -3.71
C GLN A 129 3.82 6.07 -4.28
N ARG A 130 4.80 6.61 -3.52
CA ARG A 130 5.73 7.64 -4.02
C ARG A 130 6.49 7.17 -5.27
N ARG A 131 6.94 5.91 -5.30
CA ARG A 131 7.64 5.31 -6.45
C ARG A 131 6.74 5.18 -7.68
N LEU A 132 5.53 4.66 -7.51
CA LEU A 132 4.52 4.57 -8.58
C LEU A 132 4.20 5.96 -9.15
N MET A 133 3.91 6.93 -8.28
CA MET A 133 3.59 8.32 -8.65
C MET A 133 4.71 8.90 -9.52
N LYS A 134 5.97 8.80 -9.08
CA LYS A 134 7.14 9.34 -9.80
C LYS A 134 7.39 8.75 -11.19
N ASN A 135 6.88 7.56 -11.49
CA ASN A 135 6.99 6.95 -12.82
C ASN A 135 5.76 7.24 -13.69
N LEU A 136 4.58 7.43 -13.08
CA LEU A 136 3.30 7.65 -13.76
C LEU A 136 2.93 9.14 -13.95
N GLU A 137 3.57 10.06 -13.22
CA GLU A 137 3.24 11.50 -13.18
C GLU A 137 3.20 12.20 -14.54
N ASP A 138 4.02 11.75 -15.50
CA ASP A 138 4.13 12.35 -16.83
C ASP A 138 3.24 11.67 -17.89
N LEU A 139 2.38 10.71 -17.50
CA LEU A 139 1.49 10.03 -18.44
C LEU A 139 0.20 10.82 -18.65
N GLY A 140 0.09 11.47 -19.81
CA GLY A 140 -1.09 12.23 -20.24
C GLY A 140 -1.89 11.51 -21.31
N LEU A 141 -3.22 11.71 -21.32
CA LEU A 141 -4.09 11.39 -22.45
C LEU A 141 -4.12 12.59 -23.41
N HIS A 142 -3.75 12.37 -24.67
CA HIS A 142 -3.69 13.39 -25.71
C HIS A 142 -5.01 13.49 -26.50
N TYR A 143 -5.22 14.59 -27.25
CA TYR A 143 -6.45 14.81 -28.03
C TYR A 143 -6.68 13.80 -29.18
N ASP A 144 -5.65 13.05 -29.56
CA ASP A 144 -5.74 11.93 -30.50
C ASP A 144 -6.13 10.59 -29.83
N LYS A 145 -6.47 10.62 -28.53
CA LYS A 145 -6.75 9.49 -27.63
C LYS A 145 -5.56 8.60 -27.26
N THR A 146 -4.34 8.94 -27.70
CA THR A 146 -3.14 8.21 -27.28
C THR A 146 -2.72 8.62 -25.88
N VAL A 147 -2.18 7.67 -25.11
CA VAL A 147 -1.51 7.94 -23.82
C VAL A 147 -0.01 8.05 -24.08
N ARG A 148 0.60 9.15 -23.63
CA ARG A 148 2.01 9.46 -23.90
C ARG A 148 2.75 9.91 -22.66
N ASN A 149 4.07 9.80 -22.69
CA ASN A 149 4.98 10.41 -21.72
C ASN A 149 5.34 11.87 -22.12
N TYR A 150 6.07 12.59 -21.27
CA TYR A 150 6.47 13.98 -21.52
C TYR A 150 7.29 14.16 -22.82
N SER A 151 8.10 13.17 -23.22
CA SER A 151 8.89 13.21 -24.47
C SER A 151 8.07 12.91 -25.73
N GLY A 152 6.75 12.71 -25.60
CA GLY A 152 5.81 12.48 -26.70
C GLY A 152 5.78 11.04 -27.22
N GLY A 153 6.51 10.13 -26.57
CA GLY A 153 6.48 8.69 -26.82
C GLY A 153 5.17 8.07 -26.36
N ILE A 154 4.58 7.23 -27.22
CA ILE A 154 3.27 6.60 -26.97
C ILE A 154 3.46 5.37 -26.08
N VAL A 155 2.70 5.30 -24.99
CA VAL A 155 2.63 4.15 -24.06
C VAL A 155 1.38 3.31 -24.33
N GLN A 156 0.25 3.93 -24.69
CA GLN A 156 -0.95 3.23 -25.19
C GLN A 156 -1.52 3.98 -26.41
N PHE A 157 -1.87 3.26 -27.47
CA PHE A 157 -2.60 3.86 -28.60
C PHE A 157 -4.03 4.27 -28.23
N GLU A 158 -4.64 3.54 -27.29
CA GLU A 158 -5.98 3.80 -26.76
C GLU A 158 -5.99 3.44 -25.26
N TYR A 159 -6.45 4.37 -24.41
CA TYR A 159 -6.45 4.18 -22.96
C TYR A 159 -7.22 2.91 -22.57
N GLY A 160 -6.57 2.01 -21.82
CA GLY A 160 -7.19 0.77 -21.34
C GLY A 160 -7.65 -0.20 -22.44
N GLY A 161 -7.35 0.08 -23.70
CA GLY A 161 -7.88 -0.63 -24.88
C GLY A 161 -9.37 -0.39 -25.15
N ASP A 162 -10.01 0.62 -24.55
CA ASP A 162 -11.41 0.98 -24.85
C ASP A 162 -11.74 2.49 -24.76
N SER A 163 -10.76 3.36 -24.49
CA SER A 163 -10.95 4.81 -24.20
C SER A 163 -11.82 5.14 -22.98
N MET A 164 -12.27 4.16 -22.18
CA MET A 164 -13.27 4.42 -21.13
C MET A 164 -12.64 4.79 -19.78
N ASP A 165 -13.22 5.81 -19.14
CA ASP A 165 -12.83 6.27 -17.80
C ASP A 165 -13.38 5.31 -16.71
N PRO A 166 -12.53 4.73 -15.84
CA PRO A 166 -12.95 3.82 -14.76
C PRO A 166 -13.97 4.40 -13.78
N THR A 167 -14.04 5.73 -13.62
CA THR A 167 -14.96 6.39 -12.67
C THR A 167 -16.42 6.32 -13.09
N TYR A 168 -16.69 6.07 -14.38
CA TYR A 168 -18.04 5.91 -14.93
C TYR A 168 -18.46 4.44 -15.13
N MET A 169 -17.69 3.48 -14.60
CA MET A 169 -18.02 2.05 -14.68
C MET A 169 -19.13 1.69 -13.68
N GLU A 170 -20.34 1.38 -14.18
CA GLU A 170 -21.43 0.88 -13.33
C GLU A 170 -21.30 -0.60 -12.96
N GLY A 171 -20.54 -1.39 -13.73
CA GLY A 171 -20.33 -2.83 -13.54
C GLY A 171 -18.88 -3.20 -13.24
N LYS A 172 -18.61 -4.49 -12.99
CA LYS A 172 -17.21 -4.97 -12.88
C LYS A 172 -16.56 -4.94 -14.26
N ASP A 173 -15.60 -4.05 -14.47
CA ASP A 173 -14.90 -3.77 -15.73
C ASP A 173 -15.82 -3.29 -16.91
N CYS A 174 -17.16 -3.22 -16.71
CA CYS A 174 -18.18 -2.84 -17.70
C CYS A 174 -18.78 -1.44 -17.46
N PRO A 175 -19.07 -0.64 -18.51
CA PRO A 175 -19.56 0.74 -18.36
C PRO A 175 -21.00 0.82 -17.82
N VAL A 176 -21.88 -0.12 -18.17
CA VAL A 176 -23.32 -0.03 -17.87
C VAL A 176 -23.83 -1.26 -17.13
N ASP A 177 -24.54 -1.06 -16.01
CA ASP A 177 -25.26 -2.11 -15.31
C ASP A 177 -26.63 -2.30 -15.95
N TYR A 178 -26.66 -3.11 -17.00
CA TYR A 178 -27.88 -3.36 -17.78
C TYR A 178 -29.04 -4.01 -16.97
N LYS A 179 -28.86 -4.43 -15.69
CA LYS A 179 -30.01 -4.69 -14.79
C LYS A 179 -30.51 -3.43 -14.13
N ARG A 180 -29.61 -2.68 -13.50
CA ARG A 180 -29.94 -1.50 -12.70
C ARG A 180 -30.60 -0.44 -13.58
N VAL A 181 -30.05 -0.21 -14.78
CA VAL A 181 -30.65 0.65 -15.80
C VAL A 181 -32.05 0.17 -16.18
N LEU A 182 -32.26 -1.14 -16.40
CA LEU A 182 -33.60 -1.65 -16.65
C LEU A 182 -34.53 -1.47 -15.46
N ASP A 183 -34.23 -2.04 -14.31
CA ASP A 183 -35.21 -2.14 -13.22
C ASP A 183 -35.66 -0.72 -12.80
N HIS A 184 -34.78 0.27 -12.95
CA HIS A 184 -35.10 1.70 -12.94
C HIS A 184 -36.04 2.14 -14.07
N VAL A 185 -35.77 1.83 -15.35
CA VAL A 185 -36.67 2.15 -16.49
C VAL A 185 -38.05 1.47 -16.36
N ARG A 186 -38.11 0.21 -15.93
CA ARG A 186 -39.35 -0.53 -15.60
C ARG A 186 -40.18 0.19 -14.53
N ALA A 187 -39.53 0.67 -13.47
CA ALA A 187 -40.18 1.42 -12.40
C ALA A 187 -40.60 2.84 -12.85
N LYS A 188 -39.81 3.48 -13.73
CA LYS A 188 -39.99 4.88 -14.16
C LYS A 188 -41.04 5.06 -15.27
N VAL A 189 -41.18 4.09 -16.18
CA VAL A 189 -42.16 4.15 -17.29
C VAL A 189 -43.00 2.87 -17.32
N PRO A 190 -43.85 2.61 -16.31
CA PRO A 190 -44.62 1.38 -16.18
C PRO A 190 -45.83 1.35 -17.12
N ASP A 191 -45.65 0.85 -18.34
CA ASP A 191 -46.76 0.58 -19.25
C ASP A 191 -47.61 -0.61 -18.74
N LYS A 192 -48.87 -0.30 -18.41
CA LYS A 192 -49.85 -1.30 -17.97
C LYS A 192 -50.59 -1.94 -19.14
N ASN A 193 -50.73 -1.23 -20.27
CA ASN A 193 -51.70 -1.53 -21.32
C ASN A 193 -51.08 -2.11 -22.61
N GLY A 194 -49.80 -1.86 -22.90
CA GLY A 194 -49.12 -2.39 -24.09
C GLY A 194 -48.72 -3.86 -23.98
N ASP A 195 -48.81 -4.59 -25.10
CA ASP A 195 -48.55 -6.03 -25.18
C ASP A 195 -47.08 -6.43 -24.93
N ALA A 196 -46.88 -7.67 -24.48
CA ALA A 196 -45.59 -8.19 -24.04
C ALA A 196 -44.84 -8.91 -25.18
N LEU A 197 -43.80 -8.25 -25.73
CA LEU A 197 -42.99 -8.74 -26.86
C LEU A 197 -42.50 -10.19 -26.66
N SER A 198 -42.52 -10.98 -27.73
CA SER A 198 -41.90 -12.30 -27.79
C SER A 198 -40.37 -12.21 -27.93
N GLY A 199 -39.66 -13.33 -27.68
CA GLY A 199 -38.21 -13.38 -27.82
C GLY A 199 -37.70 -13.07 -29.23
N SER A 200 -38.44 -13.44 -30.28
CA SER A 200 -38.12 -13.09 -31.67
C SER A 200 -38.31 -11.60 -31.95
N GLU A 201 -39.44 -11.03 -31.53
CA GLU A 201 -39.75 -9.60 -31.74
C GLU A 201 -38.75 -8.70 -31.00
N VAL A 202 -38.36 -9.10 -29.79
CA VAL A 202 -37.28 -8.48 -28.99
C VAL A 202 -36.00 -8.31 -29.80
N VAL A 203 -35.52 -9.36 -30.48
CA VAL A 203 -34.25 -9.30 -31.23
C VAL A 203 -34.41 -8.45 -32.49
N SER A 204 -35.54 -8.54 -33.20
CA SER A 204 -35.80 -7.67 -34.36
C SER A 204 -35.96 -6.20 -34.00
N ALA A 205 -36.59 -5.88 -32.85
CA ALA A 205 -36.73 -4.51 -32.38
C ALA A 205 -35.37 -3.93 -31.97
N ALA A 206 -34.51 -4.73 -31.33
CA ALA A 206 -33.15 -4.33 -30.99
C ALA A 206 -32.34 -3.96 -32.24
N SER A 207 -32.33 -4.82 -33.28
CA SER A 207 -31.58 -4.55 -34.51
C SER A 207 -32.12 -3.35 -35.30
N LEU A 208 -33.45 -3.18 -35.35
CA LEU A 208 -34.09 -2.02 -35.99
C LEU A 208 -33.86 -0.70 -35.23
N LEU A 209 -33.74 -0.73 -33.91
CA LEU A 209 -33.40 0.45 -33.12
C LEU A 209 -31.92 0.83 -33.29
N LEU A 210 -31.00 -0.13 -33.21
CA LEU A 210 -29.56 0.09 -33.38
C LEU A 210 -29.16 0.57 -34.78
N ALA A 211 -29.98 0.33 -35.79
CA ALA A 211 -29.78 0.81 -37.16
C ALA A 211 -30.14 2.30 -37.38
N LYS A 212 -30.74 2.99 -36.39
CA LYS A 212 -31.09 4.42 -36.49
C LYS A 212 -29.87 5.32 -36.40
N ASP A 213 -29.94 6.48 -37.05
CA ASP A 213 -28.89 7.51 -37.00
C ASP A 213 -28.52 7.95 -35.57
N ASP A 214 -29.50 7.96 -34.65
CA ASP A 214 -29.33 8.25 -33.22
C ASP A 214 -28.21 7.41 -32.55
N PHE A 215 -27.97 6.19 -33.04
CA PHE A 215 -27.03 5.22 -32.46
C PHE A 215 -25.75 5.01 -33.30
N LYS A 216 -25.56 5.75 -34.40
CA LYS A 216 -24.33 5.69 -35.21
C LYS A 216 -23.07 6.11 -34.44
N CYS A 217 -23.21 6.93 -33.41
CA CYS A 217 -22.11 7.43 -32.57
C CYS A 217 -21.57 6.42 -31.54
N LEU A 218 -22.24 5.28 -31.34
CA LEU A 218 -21.81 4.23 -30.41
C LEU A 218 -20.76 3.31 -31.05
N SER A 219 -19.85 2.77 -30.22
CA SER A 219 -18.89 1.74 -30.67
C SER A 219 -19.58 0.43 -31.03
N GLU A 220 -19.00 -0.30 -32.00
CA GLU A 220 -19.54 -1.61 -32.41
C GLU A 220 -19.49 -2.64 -31.27
N GLU A 221 -18.50 -2.55 -30.38
CA GLU A 221 -18.42 -3.41 -29.19
C GLU A 221 -19.62 -3.23 -28.26
N PHE A 222 -20.03 -1.97 -27.99
CA PHE A 222 -21.20 -1.69 -27.16
C PHE A 222 -22.51 -2.14 -27.84
N LYS A 223 -22.62 -1.99 -29.17
CA LYS A 223 -23.76 -2.54 -29.95
C LYS A 223 -23.82 -4.06 -29.86
N ASN A 224 -22.67 -4.74 -29.92
CA ASN A 224 -22.55 -6.19 -29.79
C ASN A 224 -22.87 -6.68 -28.36
N GLU A 225 -22.34 -6.03 -27.32
CA GLU A 225 -22.64 -6.36 -25.92
C GLU A 225 -24.14 -6.21 -25.63
N LEU A 226 -24.73 -5.08 -26.02
CA LEU A 226 -26.17 -4.84 -25.89
C LEU A 226 -27.00 -5.87 -26.68
N THR A 227 -26.59 -6.22 -27.90
CA THR A 227 -27.31 -7.24 -28.70
C THR A 227 -27.21 -8.64 -28.07
N ALA A 228 -26.04 -9.04 -27.56
CA ALA A 228 -25.84 -10.31 -26.86
C ALA A 228 -26.65 -10.38 -25.55
N PHE A 229 -26.72 -9.27 -24.82
CA PHE A 229 -27.56 -9.10 -23.65
C PHE A 229 -29.05 -9.27 -23.98
N LEU A 230 -29.59 -8.51 -24.95
CA LEU A 230 -31.00 -8.59 -25.35
C LEU A 230 -31.37 -9.99 -25.89
N THR A 231 -30.46 -10.63 -26.62
CA THR A 231 -30.59 -12.04 -27.09
C THR A 231 -30.62 -13.04 -25.93
N THR A 232 -29.80 -12.82 -24.89
CA THR A 232 -29.82 -13.66 -23.68
C THR A 232 -31.18 -13.62 -22.98
N VAL A 233 -31.88 -12.50 -23.04
CA VAL A 233 -33.24 -12.35 -22.49
C VAL A 233 -34.28 -12.98 -23.40
N ALA A 234 -34.21 -12.74 -24.71
CA ALA A 234 -35.08 -13.39 -25.70
C ALA A 234 -35.14 -14.91 -25.47
N ARG A 235 -33.98 -15.51 -25.14
CA ARG A 235 -33.86 -16.91 -24.74
C ARG A 235 -34.59 -17.23 -23.43
N LYS A 236 -34.47 -16.43 -22.37
CA LYS A 236 -35.21 -16.62 -21.09
C LYS A 236 -36.73 -16.55 -21.29
N ILE A 237 -37.24 -15.52 -21.97
CA ILE A 237 -38.67 -15.37 -22.32
C ILE A 237 -39.16 -16.62 -23.07
N SER A 238 -38.38 -17.06 -24.06
CA SER A 238 -38.73 -18.22 -24.89
C SER A 238 -38.73 -19.54 -24.11
N MET A 239 -37.86 -19.69 -23.11
CA MET A 239 -37.88 -20.85 -22.21
C MET A 239 -39.07 -20.80 -21.24
N LEU A 240 -39.39 -19.64 -20.67
CA LEU A 240 -40.55 -19.47 -19.78
C LEU A 240 -41.88 -19.71 -20.51
N ARG A 241 -42.05 -19.15 -21.72
CA ARG A 241 -43.25 -19.35 -22.56
C ARG A 241 -43.37 -20.79 -23.11
N LYS A 242 -42.30 -21.58 -23.11
CA LYS A 242 -42.34 -23.04 -23.38
C LYS A 242 -42.65 -23.87 -22.13
N LYS A 243 -42.32 -23.38 -20.93
CA LYS A 243 -42.46 -24.12 -19.66
C LYS A 243 -43.86 -24.02 -19.04
N TYR A 244 -44.65 -22.99 -19.38
CA TYR A 244 -45.99 -22.77 -18.83
C TYR A 244 -47.03 -22.57 -19.94
N PRO A 245 -48.26 -23.12 -19.82
CA PRO A 245 -49.31 -22.96 -20.82
C PRO A 245 -49.81 -21.50 -20.92
N PRO A 246 -50.24 -21.04 -22.11
CA PRO A 246 -50.59 -19.64 -22.37
C PRO A 246 -51.84 -19.14 -21.64
N SER A 247 -52.59 -20.02 -20.97
CA SER A 247 -53.74 -19.65 -20.12
C SER A 247 -53.33 -18.92 -18.83
N ILE A 248 -52.08 -19.08 -18.38
CA ILE A 248 -51.61 -18.50 -17.11
C ILE A 248 -51.14 -17.06 -17.37
N LYS A 249 -52.02 -16.08 -17.17
CA LYS A 249 -51.69 -14.64 -17.30
C LYS A 249 -50.43 -14.22 -16.52
N ALA A 250 -50.17 -14.84 -15.36
CA ALA A 250 -48.95 -14.58 -14.59
C ALA A 250 -47.65 -14.99 -15.33
N ALA A 251 -47.69 -16.04 -16.16
CA ALA A 251 -46.54 -16.47 -16.98
C ALA A 251 -46.27 -15.53 -18.17
N GLN A 252 -47.25 -14.72 -18.57
CA GLN A 252 -47.09 -13.64 -19.56
C GLN A 252 -46.61 -12.32 -18.93
N GLN A 253 -46.81 -12.13 -17.62
CA GLN A 253 -46.29 -10.99 -16.86
C GLN A 253 -44.87 -11.25 -16.30
N LEU A 254 -44.51 -12.51 -16.03
CA LEU A 254 -43.15 -12.93 -15.70
C LEU A 254 -42.18 -12.56 -16.83
N GLU A 255 -41.13 -11.82 -16.47
CA GLU A 255 -40.17 -11.19 -17.40
C GLU A 255 -40.80 -10.27 -18.47
N ARG A 256 -42.02 -9.72 -18.26
CA ARG A 256 -42.70 -8.80 -19.23
C ARG A 256 -41.79 -7.67 -19.71
N ILE A 257 -41.83 -7.46 -21.02
CA ILE A 257 -41.04 -6.50 -21.79
C ILE A 257 -41.97 -5.85 -22.80
N THR A 258 -42.10 -4.53 -22.73
CA THR A 258 -42.56 -3.68 -23.83
C THR A 258 -41.34 -3.09 -24.54
N LEU A 259 -41.54 -2.42 -25.68
CA LEU A 259 -40.44 -1.86 -26.50
C LEU A 259 -39.59 -0.79 -25.77
N THR A 260 -40.00 -0.39 -24.56
CA THR A 260 -39.33 0.57 -23.67
C THR A 260 -38.60 -0.07 -22.47
N GLN A 261 -38.54 -1.41 -22.31
CA GLN A 261 -38.11 -2.05 -21.04
C GLN A 261 -37.32 -3.39 -21.16
N MET A 262 -35.96 -3.42 -21.26
CA MET A 262 -35.11 -4.65 -21.24
C MET A 262 -33.79 -4.59 -20.38
N THR A 263 -33.23 -5.57 -19.61
CA THR A 263 -33.13 -7.07 -19.64
C THR A 263 -32.36 -7.87 -18.50
N LEU A 264 -31.79 -7.31 -17.42
CA LEU A 264 -31.23 -8.01 -16.22
C LEU A 264 -29.87 -8.84 -16.26
N LYS A 265 -28.84 -8.34 -15.55
CA LYS A 265 -27.64 -9.00 -14.87
C LYS A 265 -27.78 -10.49 -14.49
N THR A 266 -26.61 -11.12 -14.28
CA THR A 266 -26.30 -11.80 -12.98
C THR A 266 -24.84 -11.59 -12.50
N PHE A 267 -24.53 -11.94 -11.25
CA PHE A 267 -23.24 -11.78 -10.53
C PHE A 267 -22.68 -13.15 -10.11
N HIS A 268 -21.36 -13.27 -9.89
CA HIS A 268 -20.75 -14.35 -9.06
C HIS A 268 -19.50 -13.85 -8.31
N PHE A 269 -19.16 -14.53 -7.20
CA PHE A 269 -17.94 -14.35 -6.38
C PHE A 269 -17.13 -15.66 -6.39
N ALA A 270 -15.80 -15.58 -6.31
CA ALA A 270 -14.90 -16.73 -6.21
C ALA A 270 -14.45 -17.00 -4.75
N GLY A 271 -14.10 -18.25 -4.45
CA GLY A 271 -13.66 -18.73 -3.13
C GLY A 271 -12.14 -18.73 -2.93
N VAL A 272 -11.69 -19.10 -1.73
CA VAL A 272 -10.33 -18.85 -1.21
C VAL A 272 -9.57 -20.14 -0.86
N ALA A 273 -8.23 -20.04 -0.88
CA ALA A 273 -7.20 -20.87 -0.22
C ALA A 273 -6.62 -22.09 -0.97
N SER A 274 -5.35 -21.95 -1.40
CA SER A 274 -4.22 -22.76 -0.89
C SER A 274 -2.86 -22.13 -1.21
N MET A 275 -1.79 -22.66 -0.59
CA MET A 275 -0.37 -22.26 -0.67
C MET A 275 0.05 -20.88 -0.10
N ASN A 276 1.20 -20.88 0.58
CA ASN A 276 1.89 -19.69 1.09
C ASN A 276 2.66 -18.99 -0.05
N ILE A 277 1.94 -18.48 -1.05
CA ILE A 277 2.47 -17.45 -1.95
C ILE A 277 2.85 -16.23 -1.10
N THR A 278 3.87 -15.46 -1.46
CA THR A 278 4.10 -14.14 -0.86
C THR A 278 2.83 -13.29 -1.06
N GLN A 279 2.12 -12.96 0.02
CA GLN A 279 0.81 -12.29 -0.07
C GLN A 279 0.92 -10.77 0.18
N GLY A 280 0.31 -10.01 -0.71
CA GLY A 280 0.07 -8.57 -0.54
C GLY A 280 1.25 -7.70 -0.96
N VAL A 281 1.55 -6.68 -0.15
CA VAL A 281 2.54 -5.62 -0.45
C VAL A 281 3.91 -6.17 -0.88
N PRO A 282 4.50 -7.21 -0.25
CA PRO A 282 5.80 -7.76 -0.68
C PRO A 282 5.78 -8.34 -2.10
N ARG A 283 4.68 -8.94 -2.54
CA ARG A 283 4.56 -9.51 -3.88
C ARG A 283 4.30 -8.45 -4.94
N ILE A 284 3.47 -7.46 -4.62
CA ILE A 284 3.30 -6.25 -5.45
C ILE A 284 4.66 -5.56 -5.62
N LYS A 285 5.47 -5.47 -4.55
CA LYS A 285 6.84 -4.95 -4.56
C LYS A 285 7.78 -5.77 -5.45
N GLU A 286 7.76 -7.11 -5.40
CA GLU A 286 8.53 -7.98 -6.32
C GLU A 286 8.18 -7.72 -7.80
N ILE A 287 6.88 -7.68 -8.13
CA ILE A 287 6.38 -7.46 -9.50
C ILE A 287 6.78 -6.07 -10.00
N ILE A 288 6.45 -5.02 -9.24
CA ILE A 288 6.75 -3.61 -9.57
C ILE A 288 8.26 -3.35 -9.68
N ASN A 289 9.08 -4.05 -8.91
CA ASN A 289 10.55 -3.98 -9.02
C ASN A 289 11.11 -4.68 -10.28
N ALA A 290 10.31 -5.47 -11.02
CA ALA A 290 10.77 -6.40 -12.05
C ALA A 290 11.90 -7.34 -11.56
N SER A 291 11.77 -7.85 -10.32
CA SER A 291 12.82 -8.60 -9.64
C SER A 291 13.20 -9.88 -10.39
N SER A 292 14.47 -9.99 -10.80
CA SER A 292 14.97 -11.10 -11.63
C SER A 292 15.06 -12.45 -10.91
N LYS A 293 15.08 -12.42 -9.57
CA LYS A 293 14.83 -13.55 -8.67
C LYS A 293 13.71 -13.13 -7.72
N ILE A 294 12.74 -14.01 -7.50
CA ILE A 294 11.62 -13.79 -6.59
C ILE A 294 11.65 -14.84 -5.47
N SER A 295 10.96 -14.57 -4.36
CA SER A 295 11.04 -15.39 -3.14
C SER A 295 10.42 -16.78 -3.32
N THR A 296 9.35 -16.87 -4.12
CA THR A 296 8.60 -18.10 -4.41
C THR A 296 8.28 -18.20 -5.90
N PRO A 297 9.21 -18.63 -6.76
CA PRO A 297 8.95 -18.82 -8.19
C PRO A 297 8.12 -20.09 -8.41
N ILE A 298 6.95 -19.93 -9.01
CA ILE A 298 5.97 -21.01 -9.24
C ILE A 298 5.58 -21.01 -10.72
N ILE A 299 5.81 -22.16 -11.36
CA ILE A 299 5.35 -22.49 -12.71
C ILE A 299 4.13 -23.41 -12.57
N THR A 300 3.01 -23.03 -13.18
CA THR A 300 1.79 -23.84 -13.26
C THR A 300 1.81 -24.63 -14.56
N ALA A 301 2.20 -25.90 -14.48
CA ALA A 301 2.24 -26.83 -15.60
C ALA A 301 0.96 -27.66 -15.68
N TYR A 302 0.32 -27.62 -16.85
CA TYR A 302 -0.84 -28.45 -17.16
C TYR A 302 -0.35 -29.75 -17.81
N LEU A 303 -0.97 -30.88 -17.47
CA LEU A 303 -0.62 -32.18 -18.03
C LEU A 303 -1.34 -32.41 -19.36
N THR A 304 -0.76 -33.22 -20.25
CA THR A 304 -1.44 -33.68 -21.48
C THR A 304 -2.55 -34.70 -21.17
N GLU A 305 -2.35 -35.54 -20.15
CA GLU A 305 -3.36 -36.43 -19.58
C GLU A 305 -3.64 -35.97 -18.13
N ASP A 306 -4.74 -35.24 -17.93
CA ASP A 306 -5.08 -34.66 -16.62
C ASP A 306 -5.98 -35.55 -15.74
N GLU A 307 -6.38 -36.73 -16.23
CA GLU A 307 -7.22 -37.70 -15.49
C GLU A 307 -6.43 -38.83 -14.79
N ASN A 308 -5.13 -38.99 -15.10
CA ASN A 308 -4.32 -40.14 -14.68
C ASN A 308 -3.25 -39.76 -13.65
N GLU A 309 -3.37 -40.27 -12.42
CA GLU A 309 -2.42 -39.96 -11.33
C GLU A 309 -1.01 -40.53 -11.57
N ASP A 310 -0.89 -41.72 -12.16
CA ASP A 310 0.43 -42.32 -12.44
C ASP A 310 1.15 -41.61 -13.60
N PHE A 311 0.39 -41.03 -14.53
CA PHE A 311 0.95 -40.09 -15.52
C PHE A 311 1.47 -38.82 -14.83
N ALA A 312 0.67 -38.22 -13.94
CA ALA A 312 1.07 -37.04 -13.17
C ALA A 312 2.33 -37.29 -12.33
N ARG A 313 2.44 -38.45 -11.68
CA ARG A 313 3.64 -38.90 -10.93
C ARG A 313 4.85 -39.05 -11.84
N ARG A 314 4.71 -39.69 -13.01
CA ARG A 314 5.81 -39.85 -13.98
C ARG A 314 6.30 -38.51 -14.54
N VAL A 315 5.39 -37.60 -14.89
CA VAL A 315 5.75 -36.25 -15.36
C VAL A 315 6.42 -35.45 -14.25
N LYS A 316 5.91 -35.49 -13.00
CA LYS A 316 6.59 -34.92 -11.82
C LYS A 316 8.05 -35.43 -11.71
N GLY A 317 8.27 -36.74 -11.81
CA GLY A 317 9.61 -37.37 -11.74
C GLY A 317 10.56 -37.05 -12.90
N ARG A 318 10.07 -36.43 -13.99
CA ARG A 318 10.93 -35.87 -15.05
C ARG A 318 11.43 -34.45 -14.76
N ILE A 319 10.80 -33.74 -13.80
CA ILE A 319 10.97 -32.30 -13.58
C ILE A 319 11.60 -32.03 -12.21
N GLU A 320 11.05 -32.63 -11.15
CA GLU A 320 11.61 -32.55 -9.81
C GLU A 320 13.01 -33.18 -9.81
N LYS A 321 14.03 -32.41 -9.39
CA LYS A 321 15.39 -32.93 -9.30
C LYS A 321 15.44 -34.12 -8.34
N THR A 322 16.02 -35.21 -8.81
CA THR A 322 16.36 -36.37 -7.99
C THR A 322 17.87 -36.43 -7.87
N THR A 323 18.40 -36.46 -6.64
CA THR A 323 19.84 -36.65 -6.40
C THR A 323 20.19 -38.13 -6.24
N LEU A 324 21.44 -38.49 -6.53
CA LEU A 324 21.92 -39.87 -6.38
C LEU A 324 21.79 -40.36 -4.92
N GLY A 325 21.91 -39.47 -3.93
CA GLY A 325 21.70 -39.77 -2.52
C GLY A 325 20.27 -40.20 -2.15
N GLU A 326 19.27 -39.82 -2.93
CA GLU A 326 17.87 -40.19 -2.67
C GLU A 326 17.52 -41.60 -3.15
N VAL A 327 18.19 -42.11 -4.19
CA VAL A 327 17.93 -43.43 -4.81
C VAL A 327 18.95 -44.51 -4.45
N THR A 328 19.89 -44.20 -3.55
CA THR A 328 20.89 -45.15 -3.06
C THR A 328 20.46 -45.78 -1.74
N GLU A 329 20.99 -46.98 -1.49
CA GLU A 329 20.93 -47.64 -0.18
C GLU A 329 22.10 -47.14 0.68
N TYR A 330 23.31 -47.08 0.10
CA TYR A 330 24.52 -46.61 0.78
C TYR A 330 25.65 -46.24 -0.21
N PHE A 331 26.67 -45.56 0.34
CA PHE A 331 27.96 -45.28 -0.31
C PHE A 331 29.07 -45.84 0.59
N GLU A 332 29.88 -46.76 0.08
CA GLU A 332 30.96 -47.42 0.82
C GLU A 332 32.33 -47.08 0.22
N GLU A 333 33.29 -46.78 1.09
CA GLU A 333 34.69 -46.55 0.72
C GLU A 333 35.45 -47.87 0.87
N VAL A 334 35.83 -48.48 -0.25
CA VAL A 334 36.51 -49.77 -0.29
C VAL A 334 38.00 -49.53 -0.55
N ILE A 335 38.82 -49.78 0.47
CA ILE A 335 40.28 -49.64 0.42
C ILE A 335 40.88 -51.06 0.42
N LEU A 336 41.41 -51.48 -0.72
CA LEU A 336 42.18 -52.72 -0.88
C LEU A 336 43.67 -52.40 -0.94
N SER A 337 44.52 -53.44 -0.89
CA SER A 337 45.98 -53.29 -0.99
C SER A 337 46.48 -52.86 -2.38
N ASP A 338 45.66 -53.03 -3.42
CA ASP A 338 45.98 -52.73 -4.82
C ASP A 338 45.20 -51.54 -5.40
N SER A 339 44.05 -51.21 -4.79
CA SER A 339 43.03 -50.34 -5.38
C SER A 339 42.15 -49.71 -4.30
N CYS A 340 41.60 -48.54 -4.59
CA CYS A 340 40.76 -47.80 -3.67
C CYS A 340 39.64 -47.13 -4.46
N PHE A 341 38.38 -47.33 -4.07
CA PHE A 341 37.22 -46.86 -4.84
C PHE A 341 35.98 -46.63 -3.98
N LEU A 342 35.08 -45.76 -4.44
CA LEU A 342 33.77 -45.56 -3.84
C LEU A 342 32.76 -46.52 -4.49
N LEU A 343 32.26 -47.49 -3.73
CA LEU A 343 31.20 -48.39 -4.13
C LEU A 343 29.84 -47.75 -3.83
N VAL A 344 28.91 -47.84 -4.78
CA VAL A 344 27.58 -47.23 -4.69
C VAL A 344 26.51 -48.27 -4.99
N LYS A 345 25.57 -48.43 -4.05
CA LYS A 345 24.47 -49.40 -4.11
C LYS A 345 23.15 -48.67 -4.36
N LEU A 346 22.46 -49.04 -5.45
CA LEU A 346 21.19 -48.43 -5.89
C LEU A 346 19.96 -49.23 -5.41
N ASP A 347 18.96 -48.50 -4.88
CA ASP A 347 17.65 -49.04 -4.53
C ASP A 347 16.74 -49.09 -5.77
N ILE A 348 16.76 -50.23 -6.47
CA ILE A 348 15.90 -50.47 -7.65
C ILE A 348 14.41 -50.41 -7.27
N GLY A 349 14.04 -50.74 -6.03
CA GLY A 349 12.66 -50.69 -5.56
C GLY A 349 12.13 -49.26 -5.52
N ARG A 350 12.91 -48.34 -4.97
CA ARG A 350 12.61 -46.91 -4.86
C ARG A 350 12.60 -46.22 -6.22
N ILE A 351 13.53 -46.54 -7.11
CA ILE A 351 13.53 -46.05 -8.51
C ILE A 351 12.22 -46.43 -9.22
N LYS A 352 11.76 -47.68 -9.06
CA LYS A 352 10.48 -48.14 -9.63
C LYS A 352 9.26 -47.51 -8.97
N LEU A 353 9.25 -47.38 -7.65
CA LEU A 353 8.14 -46.79 -6.88
C LEU A 353 7.94 -45.30 -7.21
N LEU A 354 9.02 -44.56 -7.44
CA LEU A 354 9.01 -43.17 -7.90
C LEU A 354 8.75 -43.02 -9.42
N MET A 355 8.57 -44.13 -10.16
CA MET A 355 8.43 -44.18 -11.63
C MET A 355 9.54 -43.43 -12.39
N LEU A 356 10.77 -43.47 -11.88
CA LEU A 356 11.90 -42.78 -12.48
C LEU A 356 12.43 -43.52 -13.71
N GLU A 357 12.42 -42.84 -14.84
CA GLU A 357 12.98 -43.32 -16.12
C GLU A 357 14.52 -43.19 -16.10
N VAL A 358 15.17 -44.02 -15.29
CA VAL A 358 16.60 -43.96 -14.96
C VAL A 358 17.21 -45.37 -14.85
N ASP A 359 18.19 -45.66 -15.71
CA ASP A 359 19.04 -46.86 -15.66
C ASP A 359 20.43 -46.55 -15.10
N VAL A 360 21.16 -47.58 -14.65
CA VAL A 360 22.57 -47.44 -14.20
C VAL A 360 23.47 -46.79 -15.25
N ASN A 361 23.21 -47.05 -16.54
CA ASN A 361 23.92 -46.41 -17.65
C ASN A 361 23.64 -44.89 -17.74
N SER A 362 22.41 -44.45 -17.46
CA SER A 362 22.10 -43.02 -17.36
C SER A 362 22.70 -42.38 -16.09
N ILE A 363 22.74 -43.09 -14.96
CA ILE A 363 23.43 -42.62 -13.74
C ILE A 363 24.93 -42.45 -14.00
N LYS A 364 25.57 -43.41 -14.69
CA LYS A 364 26.95 -43.30 -15.15
C LYS A 364 27.14 -42.08 -16.06
N TYR A 365 26.26 -41.87 -17.03
CA TYR A 365 26.33 -40.69 -17.91
C TYR A 365 26.19 -39.37 -17.13
N SER A 366 25.28 -39.29 -16.15
CA SER A 366 25.12 -38.12 -15.29
C SER A 366 26.35 -37.87 -14.41
N LEU A 367 26.97 -38.92 -13.85
CA LEU A 367 28.25 -38.83 -13.14
C LEU A 367 29.40 -38.35 -14.04
N GLU A 368 29.49 -38.89 -15.27
CA GLU A 368 30.49 -38.47 -16.27
C GLU A 368 30.24 -37.07 -16.83
N THR A 369 29.02 -36.57 -16.81
CA THR A 369 28.66 -35.22 -17.27
C THR A 369 28.80 -34.17 -16.16
N ALA A 370 28.75 -34.59 -14.89
CA ALA A 370 28.97 -33.72 -13.75
C ALA A 370 30.39 -33.10 -13.75
N LYS A 371 30.52 -31.92 -13.13
CA LYS A 371 31.79 -31.17 -12.98
C LYS A 371 32.85 -31.89 -12.12
N LEU A 372 32.60 -33.12 -11.70
CA LEU A 372 33.45 -33.97 -10.86
C LEU A 372 34.53 -34.75 -11.62
N LYS A 373 34.53 -34.70 -12.97
CA LYS A 373 35.51 -35.35 -13.87
C LYS A 373 37.00 -35.03 -13.59
N LYS A 374 37.30 -34.07 -12.70
CA LYS A 374 38.67 -33.78 -12.21
C LYS A 374 39.12 -34.68 -11.04
N HIS A 375 38.21 -35.42 -10.42
CA HIS A 375 38.44 -36.17 -9.18
C HIS A 375 38.27 -37.69 -9.32
N PHE A 376 37.62 -38.18 -10.38
CA PHE A 376 37.51 -39.62 -10.69
C PHE A 376 38.04 -39.94 -12.11
N LYS A 377 38.68 -41.09 -12.25
CA LYS A 377 39.31 -41.58 -13.48
C LYS A 377 38.31 -42.27 -14.39
N GLU A 378 37.45 -43.10 -13.81
CA GLU A 378 36.46 -43.93 -14.52
C GLU A 378 35.31 -44.31 -13.57
N VAL A 379 34.13 -44.56 -14.15
CA VAL A 379 32.98 -45.17 -13.45
C VAL A 379 32.74 -46.54 -14.07
N ARG A 380 32.91 -47.60 -13.27
CA ARG A 380 32.65 -48.99 -13.69
C ARG A 380 31.27 -49.41 -13.22
N VAL A 381 30.55 -50.14 -14.05
CA VAL A 381 29.25 -50.75 -13.71
C VAL A 381 29.47 -52.24 -13.56
N HIS A 382 29.13 -52.80 -12.40
CA HIS A 382 29.29 -54.22 -12.10
C HIS A 382 27.96 -54.98 -12.20
N SER A 383 26.84 -54.31 -11.93
CA SER A 383 25.50 -54.90 -11.91
C SER A 383 24.42 -53.83 -12.07
N SER A 384 23.18 -54.25 -12.32
CA SER A 384 21.99 -53.38 -12.38
C SER A 384 21.68 -52.62 -11.08
N SER A 385 22.38 -52.91 -9.97
CA SER A 385 22.33 -52.13 -8.73
C SER A 385 23.69 -51.66 -8.19
N ILE A 386 24.82 -51.95 -8.85
CA ILE A 386 26.17 -51.69 -8.29
C ILE A 386 27.07 -51.01 -9.32
N LEU A 387 27.60 -49.85 -8.95
CA LEU A 387 28.61 -49.10 -9.68
C LEU A 387 29.76 -48.69 -8.73
N THR A 388 30.96 -48.57 -9.28
CA THR A 388 32.17 -48.16 -8.54
C THR A 388 32.83 -46.96 -9.22
N ILE A 389 33.24 -45.98 -8.42
CA ILE A 389 33.87 -44.74 -8.88
C ILE A 389 35.34 -44.76 -8.43
N VAL A 390 36.26 -44.77 -9.39
CA VAL A 390 37.70 -44.84 -9.13
C VAL A 390 38.28 -43.42 -9.06
N PRO A 391 38.90 -42.98 -7.95
CA PRO A 391 39.46 -41.64 -7.80
C PRO A 391 40.69 -41.41 -8.71
N VAL A 392 41.02 -40.13 -8.94
CA VAL A 392 42.29 -39.70 -9.54
C VAL A 392 43.31 -39.43 -8.44
N ALA A 393 44.44 -40.15 -8.47
CA ALA A 393 45.67 -39.73 -7.81
C ALA A 393 46.25 -38.54 -8.59
N ASN A 394 46.38 -37.39 -7.94
CA ASN A 394 46.82 -36.15 -8.58
C ASN A 394 48.09 -35.66 -7.87
N ALA A 395 49.09 -35.16 -8.60
CA ALA A 395 50.45 -34.96 -8.06
C ALA A 395 50.58 -33.92 -6.91
N LYS A 396 49.47 -33.27 -6.52
CA LYS A 396 49.36 -32.34 -5.37
C LYS A 396 48.34 -32.76 -4.30
N GLN A 397 47.67 -33.91 -4.44
CA GLN A 397 46.60 -34.36 -3.54
C GLN A 397 46.66 -35.88 -3.31
N SER A 398 46.59 -36.29 -2.03
CA SER A 398 46.50 -37.71 -1.66
C SER A 398 45.23 -38.37 -2.20
N MET A 399 45.32 -39.66 -2.54
CA MET A 399 44.19 -40.49 -2.98
C MET A 399 42.98 -40.39 -2.03
N SER A 400 43.24 -40.41 -0.71
CA SER A 400 42.21 -40.31 0.34
C SER A 400 41.48 -38.97 0.34
N HIS A 401 42.16 -37.89 -0.05
CA HIS A 401 41.55 -36.57 -0.16
C HIS A 401 40.64 -36.48 -1.39
N SER A 402 41.07 -37.03 -2.54
CA SER A 402 40.21 -37.18 -3.72
C SER A 402 38.97 -38.02 -3.42
N LEU A 403 39.11 -39.12 -2.67
CA LEU A 403 37.98 -39.99 -2.32
C LEU A 403 37.02 -39.33 -1.32
N ASN A 404 37.51 -38.62 -0.30
CA ASN A 404 36.65 -37.87 0.61
C ASN A 404 35.86 -36.74 -0.11
N ILE A 405 36.47 -36.07 -1.08
CA ILE A 405 35.75 -35.12 -1.97
C ILE A 405 34.64 -35.83 -2.76
N LEU A 406 34.92 -37.01 -3.33
CA LEU A 406 33.90 -37.80 -4.04
C LEU A 406 32.77 -38.24 -3.09
N LYS A 407 33.09 -38.67 -1.87
CA LYS A 407 32.13 -39.08 -0.83
C LYS A 407 31.15 -37.96 -0.47
N GLU A 408 31.60 -36.72 -0.39
CA GLU A 408 30.72 -35.56 -0.15
C GLU A 408 29.97 -35.08 -1.40
N ALA A 409 30.50 -35.28 -2.61
CA ALA A 409 29.99 -34.67 -3.83
C ALA A 409 29.11 -35.61 -4.68
N VAL A 410 29.43 -36.91 -4.74
CA VAL A 410 28.70 -37.92 -5.52
C VAL A 410 27.22 -38.04 -5.08
N PRO A 411 26.84 -38.04 -3.78
CA PRO A 411 25.44 -38.08 -3.39
C PRO A 411 24.62 -36.87 -3.89
N LYS A 412 25.28 -35.72 -4.08
CA LYS A 412 24.67 -34.46 -4.53
C LYS A 412 24.54 -34.35 -6.06
N VAL A 413 24.99 -35.36 -6.82
CA VAL A 413 24.86 -35.38 -8.28
C VAL A 413 23.40 -35.62 -8.66
N ILE A 414 22.87 -34.75 -9.52
CA ILE A 414 21.52 -34.85 -10.06
C ILE A 414 21.51 -35.92 -11.15
N ILE A 415 20.60 -36.89 -11.03
CA ILE A 415 20.46 -38.02 -11.97
C ILE A 415 19.27 -37.87 -12.92
N LYS A 416 18.23 -37.13 -12.51
CA LYS A 416 17.01 -36.82 -13.27
C LYS A 416 16.40 -35.50 -12.73
N GLY A 417 15.56 -34.85 -13.52
CA GLY A 417 14.95 -33.56 -13.16
C GLY A 417 15.88 -32.36 -13.38
N MET A 418 15.33 -31.16 -13.15
CA MET A 418 15.97 -29.89 -13.52
C MET A 418 16.70 -29.26 -12.33
N PRO A 419 17.98 -28.85 -12.47
CA PRO A 419 18.74 -28.27 -11.34
C PRO A 419 18.10 -27.01 -10.73
N SER A 420 17.37 -26.24 -11.53
CA SER A 420 16.66 -25.01 -11.16
C SER A 420 15.34 -25.24 -10.40
N VAL A 421 14.79 -26.45 -10.41
CA VAL A 421 13.57 -26.81 -9.69
C VAL A 421 13.93 -27.20 -8.25
N SER A 422 13.25 -26.65 -7.25
CA SER A 422 13.38 -27.09 -5.85
C SER A 422 12.51 -28.31 -5.56
N ARG A 423 11.25 -28.28 -6.00
CA ARG A 423 10.22 -29.31 -5.79
C ARG A 423 9.09 -29.19 -6.83
N ALA A 424 8.27 -30.23 -6.96
CA ALA A 424 7.02 -30.18 -7.72
C ALA A 424 5.86 -30.87 -6.96
N ILE A 425 4.68 -30.28 -7.01
CA ILE A 425 3.49 -30.70 -6.26
C ILE A 425 2.34 -30.95 -7.24
N ILE A 426 1.72 -32.13 -7.15
CA ILE A 426 0.50 -32.44 -7.90
C ILE A 426 -0.68 -31.82 -7.13
N HIS A 427 -1.41 -30.91 -7.78
CA HIS A 427 -2.65 -30.33 -7.28
C HIS A 427 -3.85 -31.01 -7.94
N ILE A 428 -4.91 -31.21 -7.16
CA ILE A 428 -6.17 -31.80 -7.63
C ILE A 428 -7.20 -30.68 -7.76
N ASP A 429 -7.58 -30.35 -8.99
CA ASP A 429 -8.67 -29.42 -9.24
C ASP A 429 -10.01 -30.16 -9.14
N GLU A 430 -10.77 -29.82 -8.10
CA GLU A 430 -12.16 -30.28 -7.92
C GLU A 430 -13.17 -29.42 -8.71
N GLN A 431 -12.72 -28.30 -9.29
CA GLN A 431 -13.52 -27.33 -10.04
C GLN A 431 -13.61 -27.67 -11.54
N ALA A 432 -14.23 -28.81 -11.85
CA ALA A 432 -14.50 -29.24 -13.23
C ALA A 432 -15.99 -29.66 -13.39
N GLY A 433 -16.91 -28.69 -13.24
CA GLY A 433 -18.35 -29.00 -13.21
C GLY A 433 -19.33 -27.86 -13.54
N GLU A 434 -18.88 -26.67 -13.97
CA GLU A 434 -19.74 -25.49 -14.20
C GLU A 434 -19.65 -24.96 -15.64
N SER A 435 -19.80 -25.84 -16.64
CA SER A 435 -19.84 -25.46 -18.06
C SER A 435 -20.72 -26.42 -18.89
N GLY A 436 -21.92 -26.74 -18.39
CA GLY A 436 -22.90 -27.59 -19.08
C GLY A 436 -24.32 -27.02 -18.96
N SER A 437 -25.05 -26.96 -20.08
CA SER A 437 -26.38 -26.34 -20.18
C SER A 437 -27.54 -27.19 -19.67
N ASN A 438 -27.30 -28.49 -19.46
CA ASN A 438 -28.35 -29.49 -19.23
C ASN A 438 -28.31 -29.97 -17.79
N GLU A 439 -29.47 -30.12 -17.13
CA GLU A 439 -29.50 -30.41 -15.69
C GLU A 439 -29.43 -31.91 -15.36
N GLU A 440 -29.77 -32.79 -16.30
CA GLU A 440 -29.85 -34.25 -16.07
C GLU A 440 -28.49 -34.95 -16.14
N GLU A 441 -27.54 -34.43 -16.93
CA GLU A 441 -26.16 -34.95 -17.01
C GLU A 441 -25.32 -34.61 -15.76
N ARG A 442 -25.74 -33.65 -14.93
CA ARG A 442 -24.96 -33.10 -13.79
C ARG A 442 -24.59 -34.10 -12.69
N LYS A 443 -25.12 -35.33 -12.70
CA LYS A 443 -24.77 -36.38 -11.72
C LYS A 443 -23.60 -37.28 -12.12
N VAL A 444 -23.09 -37.19 -13.35
CA VAL A 444 -22.09 -38.11 -13.92
C VAL A 444 -21.07 -37.31 -14.74
N THR A 445 -19.93 -36.86 -14.23
CA THR A 445 -19.16 -37.24 -13.03
C THR A 445 -18.33 -36.05 -12.51
N LYS A 446 -17.98 -36.02 -11.22
CA LYS A 446 -16.91 -35.14 -10.71
C LYS A 446 -15.54 -35.67 -11.15
N LYS A 447 -15.13 -35.36 -12.39
CA LYS A 447 -13.78 -35.69 -12.87
C LYS A 447 -12.73 -34.86 -12.14
N LYS A 448 -11.90 -35.52 -11.34
CA LYS A 448 -10.69 -34.91 -10.75
C LYS A 448 -9.72 -34.59 -11.89
N LYS A 449 -9.17 -33.38 -11.91
CA LYS A 449 -8.10 -33.00 -12.84
C LYS A 449 -6.80 -32.74 -12.10
N PHE A 450 -5.71 -33.29 -12.61
CA PHE A 450 -4.37 -33.13 -12.05
C PHE A 450 -3.60 -32.04 -12.81
N LYS A 451 -3.06 -31.07 -12.06
CA LYS A 451 -2.06 -30.10 -12.56
C LYS A 451 -0.83 -30.13 -11.68
N LEU A 452 0.29 -29.63 -12.19
CA LEU A 452 1.56 -29.65 -11.50
C LEU A 452 2.00 -28.22 -11.18
N PHE A 453 2.16 -27.90 -9.90
CA PHE A 453 2.87 -26.70 -9.45
C PHE A 453 4.35 -27.03 -9.28
N VAL A 454 5.20 -26.40 -10.07
CA VAL A 454 6.66 -26.58 -10.06
C VAL A 454 7.29 -25.34 -9.44
N GLU A 455 8.11 -25.51 -8.41
CA GLU A 455 8.79 -24.40 -7.75
C GLU A 455 10.21 -24.25 -8.34
N GLY A 456 10.48 -23.15 -9.06
CA GLY A 456 11.76 -22.92 -9.75
C GLY A 456 11.71 -21.93 -10.93
N ASP A 457 12.88 -21.43 -11.32
CA ASP A 457 13.06 -20.33 -12.31
C ASP A 457 13.45 -20.82 -13.73
N ASN A 458 12.72 -21.78 -14.32
CA ASN A 458 13.02 -22.28 -15.68
C ASN A 458 11.78 -22.83 -16.42
N LEU A 459 10.95 -21.94 -16.94
CA LEU A 459 9.75 -22.29 -17.71
C LEU A 459 10.12 -22.99 -19.02
N ARG A 460 11.26 -22.66 -19.63
CA ARG A 460 11.68 -23.23 -20.93
C ARG A 460 11.85 -24.75 -20.88
N GLU A 461 12.55 -25.26 -19.87
CA GLU A 461 12.75 -26.72 -19.70
C GLU A 461 11.44 -27.42 -19.26
N VAL A 462 10.63 -26.75 -18.43
CA VAL A 462 9.31 -27.27 -18.01
C VAL A 462 8.35 -27.39 -19.22
N MET A 463 8.26 -26.37 -20.07
CA MET A 463 7.47 -26.40 -21.32
C MET A 463 7.98 -27.43 -22.34
N ALA A 464 9.29 -27.72 -22.34
CA ALA A 464 9.90 -28.71 -23.23
C ALA A 464 9.73 -30.16 -22.73
N THR A 465 9.24 -30.38 -21.51
CA THR A 465 9.16 -31.72 -20.91
C THR A 465 7.99 -32.54 -21.48
N PRO A 466 8.24 -33.75 -22.02
CA PRO A 466 7.17 -34.60 -22.53
C PRO A 466 6.10 -34.90 -21.47
N GLY A 467 4.84 -34.66 -21.82
CA GLY A 467 3.68 -34.80 -20.94
C GLY A 467 3.18 -33.50 -20.30
N ILE A 468 3.86 -32.37 -20.52
CA ILE A 468 3.34 -31.03 -20.22
C ILE A 468 2.67 -30.41 -21.46
N PHE A 469 1.53 -29.77 -21.25
CA PHE A 469 0.81 -28.99 -22.24
C PHE A 469 1.38 -27.56 -22.30
N ASN A 470 2.41 -27.39 -23.12
CA ASN A 470 3.21 -26.18 -23.23
C ASN A 470 2.37 -24.88 -23.40
N THR A 471 1.39 -24.84 -24.31
CA THR A 471 0.60 -23.64 -24.63
C THR A 471 -0.33 -23.14 -23.50
N LYS A 472 -0.50 -23.89 -22.41
CA LYS A 472 -1.23 -23.44 -21.20
C LYS A 472 -0.33 -23.19 -19.99
N THR A 473 0.95 -23.56 -20.06
CA THR A 473 1.85 -23.49 -18.91
C THR A 473 2.23 -22.04 -18.62
N THR A 474 2.06 -21.60 -17.37
CA THR A 474 2.32 -20.21 -16.94
C THR A 474 3.39 -20.14 -15.86
N SER A 475 4.04 -18.99 -15.71
CA SER A 475 5.06 -18.73 -14.68
C SER A 475 4.76 -17.40 -13.99
N ASN A 476 4.95 -17.32 -12.68
CA ASN A 476 4.78 -16.08 -11.92
C ASN A 476 6.03 -15.17 -11.95
N ASN A 477 7.16 -15.62 -12.54
CA ASN A 477 8.37 -14.79 -12.69
C ASN A 477 8.32 -14.04 -14.04
N THR A 478 7.93 -12.76 -14.02
CA THR A 478 7.76 -11.91 -15.21
C THR A 478 9.05 -11.73 -16.02
N MET A 479 10.21 -11.71 -15.35
CA MET A 479 11.54 -11.60 -15.96
C MET A 479 12.01 -12.93 -16.59
N GLU A 480 11.40 -14.04 -16.20
CA GLU A 480 11.63 -15.37 -16.78
C GLU A 480 10.69 -15.60 -17.98
N VAL A 481 9.41 -15.20 -17.88
CA VAL A 481 8.45 -15.13 -19.00
C VAL A 481 8.99 -14.25 -20.14
N PHE A 482 9.56 -13.09 -19.83
CA PHE A 482 10.18 -12.21 -20.84
C PHE A 482 11.26 -12.91 -21.66
N LYS A 483 12.09 -13.75 -21.03
CA LYS A 483 13.20 -14.49 -21.67
C LYS A 483 12.76 -15.73 -22.44
N THR A 484 11.51 -16.16 -22.30
CA THR A 484 11.00 -17.42 -22.85
C THR A 484 9.89 -17.20 -23.88
N LEU A 485 9.00 -16.24 -23.63
CA LEU A 485 7.82 -15.93 -24.45
C LEU A 485 7.80 -14.49 -24.99
N GLY A 486 8.69 -13.61 -24.51
CA GLY A 486 8.82 -12.23 -24.99
C GLY A 486 7.96 -11.20 -24.23
N ILE A 487 7.95 -9.96 -24.74
CA ILE A 487 7.50 -8.77 -24.00
C ILE A 487 5.98 -8.74 -23.74
N GLU A 488 5.13 -9.05 -24.73
CA GLU A 488 3.67 -9.09 -24.54
C GLU A 488 3.21 -10.18 -23.56
N ALA A 489 3.90 -11.33 -23.54
CA ALA A 489 3.65 -12.38 -22.56
C ALA A 489 4.00 -11.91 -21.14
N ALA A 490 5.12 -11.20 -20.97
CA ALA A 490 5.51 -10.61 -19.70
C ALA A 490 4.53 -9.51 -19.23
N ARG A 491 4.10 -8.62 -20.15
CA ARG A 491 3.06 -7.60 -19.94
C ARG A 491 1.75 -8.22 -19.43
N SER A 492 1.23 -9.22 -20.12
CA SER A 492 0.01 -9.95 -19.73
C SER A 492 0.17 -10.65 -18.37
N THR A 493 1.37 -11.18 -18.08
CA THR A 493 1.70 -11.77 -16.77
C THR A 493 1.68 -10.73 -15.65
N ILE A 494 2.26 -9.53 -15.87
CA ILE A 494 2.23 -8.41 -14.90
C ILE A 494 0.79 -8.04 -14.56
N MET A 495 -0.07 -7.84 -15.57
CA MET A 495 -1.49 -7.53 -15.36
C MET A 495 -2.21 -8.61 -14.54
N THR A 496 -1.99 -9.88 -14.89
CA THR A 496 -2.67 -11.03 -14.28
C THR A 496 -2.22 -11.23 -12.82
N GLU A 497 -0.92 -11.14 -12.55
CA GLU A 497 -0.36 -11.23 -11.20
C GLU A 497 -0.82 -10.07 -10.30
N ILE A 498 -0.83 -8.83 -10.80
CA ILE A 498 -1.35 -7.68 -10.04
C ILE A 498 -2.83 -7.88 -9.70
N LYS A 499 -3.68 -8.27 -10.67
CA LYS A 499 -5.11 -8.52 -10.42
C LYS A 499 -5.31 -9.65 -9.41
N LEU A 500 -4.58 -10.76 -9.56
CA LEU A 500 -4.66 -11.91 -8.65
C LEU A 500 -4.24 -11.56 -7.22
N VAL A 501 -3.16 -10.81 -7.01
CA VAL A 501 -2.72 -10.42 -5.66
C VAL A 501 -3.74 -9.47 -5.01
N MET A 502 -4.33 -8.53 -5.77
CA MET A 502 -5.32 -7.59 -5.24
C MET A 502 -6.65 -8.28 -4.92
N GLU A 503 -7.19 -9.11 -5.83
CA GLU A 503 -8.45 -9.83 -5.62
C GLU A 503 -8.35 -10.82 -4.45
N ASN A 504 -7.19 -11.46 -4.23
CA ASN A 504 -6.94 -12.31 -3.05
C ASN A 504 -7.01 -11.55 -1.71
N HIS A 505 -6.84 -10.23 -1.70
CA HIS A 505 -6.99 -9.38 -0.51
C HIS A 505 -8.37 -8.70 -0.43
N GLY A 506 -9.31 -9.07 -1.30
CA GLY A 506 -10.63 -8.45 -1.41
C GLY A 506 -10.61 -7.05 -2.02
N MET A 507 -9.49 -6.62 -2.60
CA MET A 507 -9.36 -5.32 -3.28
C MET A 507 -9.71 -5.46 -4.76
N SER A 508 -10.82 -4.87 -5.19
CA SER A 508 -11.19 -4.76 -6.60
C SER A 508 -10.49 -3.56 -7.25
N ILE A 509 -9.65 -3.80 -8.24
CA ILE A 509 -9.08 -2.75 -9.10
C ILE A 509 -9.56 -2.98 -10.54
N ASP A 510 -10.02 -1.92 -11.19
CA ASP A 510 -10.39 -1.93 -12.61
C ASP A 510 -9.21 -2.33 -13.52
N ARG A 511 -9.47 -3.14 -14.54
CA ARG A 511 -8.47 -3.66 -15.46
C ARG A 511 -7.55 -2.57 -16.05
N ARG A 512 -8.07 -1.36 -16.33
CA ARG A 512 -7.37 -0.30 -17.06
C ARG A 512 -6.18 0.25 -16.29
N HIS A 513 -6.28 0.35 -14.96
CA HIS A 513 -5.15 0.74 -14.10
C HIS A 513 -4.02 -0.28 -14.14
N SER A 514 -4.34 -1.58 -14.05
CA SER A 514 -3.33 -2.65 -14.12
C SER A 514 -2.68 -2.74 -15.51
N MET A 515 -3.45 -2.43 -16.57
CA MET A 515 -2.97 -2.38 -17.95
C MET A 515 -1.97 -1.22 -18.14
N LEU A 516 -2.30 0.00 -17.71
CA LEU A 516 -1.41 1.17 -17.85
C LEU A 516 -0.07 0.98 -17.14
N VAL A 517 -0.07 0.38 -15.93
CA VAL A 517 1.17 0.07 -15.20
C VAL A 517 2.01 -0.97 -15.93
N ALA A 518 1.37 -2.04 -16.46
CA ALA A 518 2.08 -3.04 -17.25
C ALA A 518 2.66 -2.44 -18.54
N ASP A 519 1.88 -1.60 -19.25
CA ASP A 519 2.30 -0.93 -20.48
C ASP A 519 3.52 -0.03 -20.27
N LEU A 520 3.51 0.83 -19.24
CA LEU A 520 4.69 1.64 -18.90
C LEU A 520 5.92 0.77 -18.60
N MET A 521 5.73 -0.35 -17.89
CA MET A 521 6.82 -1.27 -17.58
C MET A 521 7.37 -2.01 -18.80
N THR A 522 6.68 -2.01 -19.95
CA THR A 522 7.08 -2.76 -21.16
C THR A 522 7.26 -1.92 -22.44
N SER A 523 6.85 -0.65 -22.46
CA SER A 523 6.82 0.20 -23.67
C SER A 523 8.20 0.43 -24.32
N TYR A 524 9.28 0.22 -23.57
CA TYR A 524 10.67 0.37 -24.03
C TYR A 524 11.29 -0.95 -24.54
N GLY A 525 10.50 -2.03 -24.69
CA GLY A 525 10.94 -3.32 -25.21
C GLY A 525 11.62 -4.26 -24.20
N GLU A 526 12.04 -3.73 -23.05
CA GLU A 526 12.46 -4.50 -21.87
C GLU A 526 11.44 -4.35 -20.72
N VAL A 527 11.39 -5.32 -19.81
CA VAL A 527 10.60 -5.22 -18.58
C VAL A 527 11.34 -4.34 -17.56
N ASN A 528 11.07 -3.04 -17.58
CA ASN A 528 11.68 -2.06 -16.68
C ASN A 528 10.89 -1.93 -15.37
N GLY A 529 11.52 -2.30 -14.25
CA GLY A 529 10.93 -2.13 -12.92
C GLY A 529 10.94 -0.68 -12.44
N ILE A 530 9.94 -0.28 -11.66
CA ILE A 530 9.64 1.08 -11.15
C ILE A 530 10.62 1.48 -10.01
N THR A 531 11.91 1.19 -10.21
CA THR A 531 13.05 1.44 -9.31
C THR A 531 13.84 2.65 -9.81
N ARG A 532 14.82 3.15 -9.03
CA ARG A 532 15.75 4.21 -9.51
C ARG A 532 16.45 3.83 -10.82
N GLN A 533 16.84 2.57 -10.97
CA GLN A 533 17.53 2.07 -12.16
C GLN A 533 16.61 1.97 -13.39
N GLY A 534 15.32 1.66 -13.20
CA GLY A 534 14.35 1.65 -14.30
C GLY A 534 13.82 3.03 -14.65
N LEU A 535 13.60 3.90 -13.65
CA LEU A 535 13.23 5.30 -13.88
C LEU A 535 14.32 6.03 -14.72
N ALA A 536 15.60 5.78 -14.42
CA ALA A 536 16.74 6.29 -15.20
C ALA A 536 16.90 5.67 -16.61
N LYS A 537 16.12 4.65 -16.97
CA LYS A 537 15.95 4.17 -18.36
C LYS A 537 14.71 4.77 -19.04
N MET A 538 13.68 5.14 -18.27
CA MET A 538 12.42 5.67 -18.80
C MET A 538 12.46 7.19 -19.03
N LYS A 539 13.10 7.94 -18.12
CA LYS A 539 13.17 9.40 -18.14
C LYS A 539 14.59 9.90 -18.36
N GLU A 540 14.69 10.94 -19.17
CA GLU A 540 15.93 11.66 -19.50
C GLU A 540 16.08 12.95 -18.67
N SER A 541 15.00 13.50 -18.07
CA SER A 541 15.08 14.71 -17.24
C SER A 541 15.91 14.48 -15.98
N VAL A 542 16.94 15.31 -15.83
CA VAL A 542 17.88 15.29 -14.70
C VAL A 542 17.18 15.79 -13.44
N LEU A 543 16.38 16.86 -13.55
CA LEU A 543 15.64 17.40 -12.41
C LEU A 543 14.58 16.42 -11.90
N ASN A 544 13.92 15.68 -12.80
CA ASN A 544 12.97 14.65 -12.44
C ASN A 544 13.64 13.51 -11.65
N LEU A 545 14.77 12.98 -12.16
CA LEU A 545 15.56 11.94 -11.51
C LEU A 545 16.12 12.40 -10.15
N ALA A 546 16.73 13.59 -10.08
CA ALA A 546 17.26 14.14 -8.84
C ALA A 546 16.16 14.34 -7.78
N SER A 547 14.93 14.67 -8.16
CA SER A 547 13.79 14.79 -7.23
C SER A 547 13.34 13.47 -6.58
N PHE A 548 13.82 12.33 -7.09
CA PHE A 548 13.38 11.01 -6.66
C PHE A 548 14.29 10.39 -5.58
N GLU A 549 15.52 10.01 -5.95
CA GLU A 549 16.55 9.34 -5.13
C GLU A 549 17.95 9.67 -5.70
N SER A 550 19.02 9.67 -4.89
CA SER A 550 20.39 10.06 -5.32
C SER A 550 20.47 11.45 -5.99
N THR A 551 19.97 12.47 -5.28
CA THR A 551 19.97 13.89 -5.68
C THR A 551 21.33 14.37 -6.19
N ALA A 552 22.41 14.13 -5.44
CA ALA A 552 23.74 14.64 -5.75
C ALA A 552 24.34 13.94 -6.98
N ASP A 553 24.31 12.61 -7.01
CA ASP A 553 24.89 11.79 -8.09
C ASP A 553 24.36 12.23 -9.46
N HIS A 554 23.03 12.31 -9.61
CA HIS A 554 22.39 12.70 -10.86
C HIS A 554 22.72 14.15 -11.30
N LEU A 555 22.93 15.07 -10.36
CA LEU A 555 23.33 16.45 -10.68
C LEU A 555 24.82 16.56 -11.06
N PHE A 556 25.71 15.79 -10.42
CA PHE A 556 27.12 15.76 -10.77
C PHE A 556 27.37 15.06 -12.11
N ASP A 557 26.72 13.93 -12.38
CA ASP A 557 26.80 13.24 -13.66
C ASP A 557 26.32 14.13 -14.81
N ALA A 558 25.15 14.78 -14.65
CA ALA A 558 24.62 15.70 -15.66
C ALA A 558 25.53 16.91 -15.91
N ALA A 559 26.15 17.46 -14.86
CA ALA A 559 27.13 18.55 -14.99
C ALA A 559 28.43 18.09 -15.67
N TYR A 560 28.88 16.87 -15.40
CA TYR A 560 30.07 16.27 -16.03
C TYR A 560 29.86 15.98 -17.53
N TYR A 561 28.67 15.45 -17.89
CA TYR A 561 28.32 15.18 -19.29
C TYR A 561 27.77 16.40 -20.05
N GLY A 562 27.51 17.52 -19.38
CA GLY A 562 26.98 18.74 -19.99
C GLY A 562 25.52 18.60 -20.47
N GLN A 563 24.73 17.77 -19.79
CA GLN A 563 23.37 17.40 -20.21
C GLN A 563 22.39 18.59 -20.10
N THR A 564 21.62 18.81 -21.16
CA THR A 564 20.57 19.83 -21.23
C THR A 564 19.18 19.23 -20.98
N ASP A 565 18.42 19.83 -20.07
CA ASP A 565 17.06 19.38 -19.72
C ASP A 565 16.00 20.24 -20.41
N VAL A 566 14.98 19.62 -21.01
CA VAL A 566 13.87 20.28 -21.69
C VAL A 566 12.67 20.25 -20.75
N ILE A 567 12.57 21.27 -19.89
CA ILE A 567 11.61 21.36 -18.77
C ILE A 567 10.17 21.18 -19.30
N SER A 568 9.64 19.95 -19.20
CA SER A 568 8.38 19.54 -19.85
C SER A 568 7.65 18.41 -19.15
N GLY A 569 8.32 17.58 -18.34
CA GLY A 569 7.66 16.74 -17.34
C GLY A 569 7.12 17.57 -16.17
N VAL A 570 6.27 16.93 -15.37
CA VAL A 570 5.45 17.59 -14.35
C VAL A 570 6.30 18.08 -13.17
N SER A 571 7.29 17.30 -12.74
CA SER A 571 8.10 17.64 -11.57
C SER A 571 9.00 18.84 -11.81
N GLU A 572 9.70 18.87 -12.93
CA GLU A 572 10.62 19.93 -13.29
C GLU A 572 9.89 21.24 -13.60
N ALA A 573 8.68 21.19 -14.19
CA ALA A 573 7.81 22.37 -14.31
C ALA A 573 7.45 22.95 -12.92
N ILE A 574 7.03 22.10 -11.97
CA ILE A 574 6.71 22.51 -10.60
C ILE A 574 7.94 23.07 -9.87
N ILE A 575 9.11 22.44 -9.98
CA ILE A 575 10.38 22.91 -9.40
C ILE A 575 10.75 24.31 -9.94
N MET A 576 10.51 24.57 -11.23
CA MET A 576 10.79 25.84 -11.88
C MET A 576 9.68 26.90 -11.69
N GLY A 577 8.58 26.56 -11.01
CA GLY A 577 7.43 27.46 -10.82
C GLY A 577 6.63 27.74 -12.10
N ILE A 578 6.71 26.85 -13.08
CA ILE A 578 6.02 26.92 -14.38
C ILE A 578 4.77 26.02 -14.32
N PRO A 579 3.63 26.40 -14.94
CA PRO A 579 2.48 25.50 -15.02
C PRO A 579 2.82 24.19 -15.72
N ALA A 580 2.47 23.05 -15.12
CA ALA A 580 2.74 21.74 -15.71
C ALA A 580 1.86 21.50 -16.95
N PRO A 581 2.41 20.96 -18.07
CA PRO A 581 1.72 20.89 -19.37
C PRO A 581 0.70 19.74 -19.47
N ILE A 582 0.01 19.41 -18.38
CA ILE A 582 -1.02 18.36 -18.31
C ILE A 582 -2.35 18.92 -17.79
N GLY A 583 -3.45 18.22 -18.06
CA GLY A 583 -4.78 18.63 -17.60
C GLY A 583 -5.20 19.99 -18.17
N THR A 584 -5.41 21.00 -17.31
CA THR A 584 -5.97 22.30 -17.70
C THR A 584 -5.06 23.15 -18.58
N GLU A 585 -3.73 23.02 -18.46
CA GLU A 585 -2.74 23.77 -19.25
C GLU A 585 -2.35 23.04 -20.55
N TYR A 586 -3.01 21.93 -20.88
CA TYR A 586 -2.90 21.31 -22.20
C TYR A 586 -3.63 22.10 -23.31
N LEU A 587 -4.26 23.24 -22.98
CA LEU A 587 -4.93 24.14 -23.92
C LEU A 587 -4.46 25.60 -23.78
N ASN A 588 -3.93 26.15 -24.87
CA ASN A 588 -3.68 27.58 -24.99
C ASN A 588 -4.96 28.36 -25.38
N TYR A 589 -5.41 29.27 -24.51
CA TYR A 589 -6.66 30.03 -24.69
C TYR A 589 -6.44 31.32 -25.50
N PHE A 590 -6.72 31.28 -26.81
CA PHE A 590 -6.61 32.44 -27.70
C PHE A 590 -7.91 33.27 -27.79
N ILE A 591 -7.86 34.54 -27.38
CA ILE A 591 -9.00 35.47 -27.48
C ILE A 591 -9.21 35.89 -28.95
N LYS A 592 -10.26 35.37 -29.59
CA LYS A 592 -10.60 35.62 -31.01
C LYS A 592 -11.09 37.05 -31.26
N MET A 593 -10.16 37.98 -31.44
CA MET A 593 -10.44 39.39 -31.80
C MET A 593 -11.06 39.51 -33.19
N THR A 594 -12.30 39.99 -33.28
CA THR A 594 -12.97 40.29 -34.55
C THR A 594 -12.52 41.63 -35.14
N LYS A 595 -12.50 41.75 -36.48
CA LYS A 595 -12.13 43.00 -37.19
C LYS A 595 -12.94 44.23 -36.76
N LYS A 596 -14.18 44.05 -36.29
CA LYS A 596 -15.06 45.11 -35.76
C LYS A 596 -14.54 45.66 -34.42
N ASN A 597 -14.06 44.78 -33.53
CA ASN A 597 -13.44 45.18 -32.26
C ASN A 597 -12.07 45.85 -32.49
N LEU A 598 -11.31 45.40 -33.49
CA LEU A 598 -10.06 46.05 -33.92
C LEU A 598 -10.29 47.49 -34.40
N LYS A 599 -11.27 47.72 -35.30
CA LYS A 599 -11.65 49.08 -35.73
C LYS A 599 -12.13 49.95 -34.59
N ASN A 600 -12.99 49.43 -33.70
CA ASN A 600 -13.42 50.17 -32.50
C ASN A 600 -12.22 50.53 -31.61
N ARG A 601 -11.28 49.60 -31.38
CA ARG A 601 -10.11 49.84 -30.53
C ARG A 601 -9.13 50.85 -31.15
N GLN A 602 -9.00 50.88 -32.47
CA GLN A 602 -8.24 51.91 -33.20
C GLN A 602 -8.93 53.28 -33.11
N PHE A 603 -10.23 53.35 -33.41
CA PHE A 603 -11.04 54.57 -33.31
C PHE A 603 -10.97 55.19 -31.91
N TRP A 604 -11.21 54.40 -30.85
CA TRP A 604 -11.06 54.88 -29.48
C TRP A 604 -9.61 55.23 -29.13
N ALA A 605 -8.61 54.52 -29.66
CA ALA A 605 -7.21 54.88 -29.44
C ALA A 605 -6.84 56.24 -30.06
N GLU A 606 -7.36 56.59 -31.25
CA GLU A 606 -7.18 57.92 -31.84
C GLU A 606 -7.89 59.02 -31.04
N ILE A 607 -9.15 58.79 -30.64
CA ILE A 607 -9.91 59.69 -29.75
C ILE A 607 -9.16 59.94 -28.43
N HIS A 608 -8.53 58.93 -27.85
CA HIS A 608 -7.79 59.05 -26.59
C HIS A 608 -6.36 59.59 -26.76
N LYS A 609 -5.74 59.50 -27.96
CA LYS A 609 -4.35 59.91 -28.22
C LYS A 609 -4.10 61.38 -27.91
N ASN A 610 -5.07 62.24 -28.21
CA ASN A 610 -4.98 63.69 -28.07
C ASN A 610 -5.60 64.23 -26.77
N ASN A 611 -6.17 63.37 -25.91
CA ASN A 611 -6.90 63.80 -24.72
C ASN A 611 -6.06 63.54 -23.43
N PRO A 612 -5.56 64.58 -22.73
CA PRO A 612 -4.62 64.41 -21.63
C PRO A 612 -5.18 63.64 -20.42
N LYS A 613 -6.50 63.54 -20.26
CA LYS A 613 -7.13 62.68 -19.24
C LYS A 613 -6.87 61.17 -19.46
N TYR A 614 -6.51 60.76 -20.67
CA TYR A 614 -6.39 59.34 -21.05
C TYR A 614 -4.96 58.85 -21.32
N LYS A 615 -3.92 59.68 -21.11
CA LYS A 615 -2.54 59.19 -21.02
C LYS A 615 -2.41 58.25 -19.81
N LYS A 616 -2.41 56.94 -20.07
CA LYS A 616 -2.22 55.91 -19.04
C LYS A 616 -0.91 56.16 -18.30
N LYS A 617 -0.99 56.45 -17.00
CA LYS A 617 0.19 56.48 -16.12
C LYS A 617 0.94 55.14 -16.24
N PRO A 618 2.28 55.14 -16.34
CA PRO A 618 3.05 53.91 -16.44
C PRO A 618 2.84 53.05 -15.19
N ARG A 619 2.74 51.73 -15.38
CA ARG A 619 2.44 50.80 -14.29
C ARG A 619 3.69 50.57 -13.46
N VAL A 620 3.64 50.87 -12.17
CA VAL A 620 4.75 50.61 -11.25
C VAL A 620 4.80 49.12 -10.92
N VAL A 621 5.97 48.48 -11.13
CA VAL A 621 6.16 47.03 -10.98
C VAL A 621 7.44 46.71 -10.17
N PRO A 622 7.53 45.56 -9.48
CA PRO A 622 8.73 45.19 -8.73
C PRO A 622 9.93 44.95 -9.67
N ALA A 623 11.13 45.26 -9.19
CA ALA A 623 12.37 44.94 -9.89
C ALA A 623 12.51 43.42 -10.15
N PHE A 624 13.26 43.06 -11.20
CA PHE A 624 13.58 41.67 -11.56
C PHE A 624 12.37 40.76 -11.87
N THR A 625 11.19 41.34 -12.11
CA THR A 625 10.02 40.60 -12.61
C THR A 625 9.92 40.67 -14.13
N ILE A 626 9.36 39.64 -14.77
CA ILE A 626 9.04 39.65 -16.22
C ILE A 626 8.15 40.85 -16.60
N GLN A 627 7.34 41.35 -15.65
CA GLN A 627 6.52 42.54 -15.83
C GLN A 627 7.34 43.84 -16.01
N ALA A 628 8.59 43.90 -15.51
CA ALA A 628 9.49 45.04 -15.70
C ALA A 628 10.08 45.14 -17.13
N LEU A 629 9.89 44.12 -17.96
CA LEU A 629 10.27 44.12 -19.38
C LEU A 629 9.11 44.53 -20.31
N GLN A 630 7.93 44.84 -19.75
CA GLN A 630 6.73 45.19 -20.53
C GLN A 630 6.64 46.70 -20.81
N GLU A 631 6.14 47.06 -21.99
CA GLU A 631 5.95 48.46 -22.39
C GLU A 631 5.04 49.24 -21.42
N ASN A 632 5.35 50.53 -21.23
CA ASN A 632 4.65 51.45 -20.32
C ASN A 632 4.62 50.97 -18.84
N THR A 633 5.69 50.31 -18.40
CA THR A 633 5.97 50.04 -16.98
C THR A 633 7.13 50.90 -16.46
N ILE A 634 7.20 51.06 -15.13
CA ILE A 634 8.34 51.68 -14.43
C ILE A 634 8.68 50.81 -13.23
N VAL A 635 9.96 50.53 -13.02
CA VAL A 635 10.42 49.78 -11.85
C VAL A 635 10.20 50.60 -10.57
N ALA A 636 9.62 49.97 -9.55
CA ALA A 636 9.44 50.55 -8.23
C ALA A 636 10.79 51.01 -7.65
N LYS A 637 10.86 52.27 -7.20
CA LYS A 637 12.03 52.76 -6.45
C LYS A 637 12.13 51.99 -5.12
N PRO A 638 13.34 51.67 -4.63
CA PRO A 638 13.49 51.04 -3.32
C PRO A 638 12.81 51.91 -2.24
N PRO A 639 12.16 51.30 -1.23
CA PRO A 639 11.39 52.02 -0.24
C PRO A 639 12.31 52.95 0.57
N LYS A 640 11.97 54.24 0.59
CA LYS A 640 12.65 55.19 1.50
C LYS A 640 12.20 54.88 2.93
N PHE A 641 13.16 54.60 3.80
CA PHE A 641 12.91 54.32 5.21
C PHE A 641 12.40 55.60 5.91
N GLY A 642 11.09 55.68 6.13
CA GLY A 642 10.45 56.73 6.92
C GLY A 642 10.23 56.23 8.35
N LEU A 643 10.55 57.07 9.33
CA LEU A 643 10.29 56.78 10.75
C LEU A 643 8.81 56.43 10.97
N TYR A 644 8.58 55.23 11.50
CA TYR A 644 7.25 54.71 11.80
C TYR A 644 6.53 55.60 12.81
N LYS A 645 5.39 56.16 12.40
CA LYS A 645 4.44 56.82 13.29
C LYS A 645 3.23 55.91 13.49
N PRO A 646 3.06 55.27 14.66
CA PRO A 646 1.86 54.49 14.93
C PRO A 646 0.63 55.41 14.95
N ASN A 647 -0.44 55.01 14.27
CA ASN A 647 -1.75 55.60 14.49
C ASN A 647 -2.31 55.02 15.82
N PRO A 648 -2.71 55.84 16.81
CA PRO A 648 -3.31 55.32 18.02
C PRO A 648 -4.65 54.64 17.70
N PRO A 649 -4.89 53.40 18.16
CA PRO A 649 -6.18 52.73 17.96
C PRO A 649 -7.28 53.42 18.76
N LYS A 650 -8.53 53.38 18.25
CA LYS A 650 -9.68 53.94 18.97
C LYS A 650 -9.96 53.13 20.25
N PRO A 651 -10.30 53.76 21.38
CA PRO A 651 -10.55 53.06 22.64
C PRO A 651 -11.75 52.11 22.51
N SER A 652 -11.56 50.86 22.96
CA SER A 652 -12.60 49.83 22.99
C SER A 652 -13.59 50.08 24.14
N LYS A 653 -14.74 49.38 24.14
CA LYS A 653 -15.67 49.41 25.28
C LYS A 653 -15.03 48.91 26.58
N PHE A 654 -14.14 47.91 26.50
CA PHE A 654 -13.40 47.35 27.63
C PHE A 654 -12.54 48.42 28.32
N ARG A 655 -11.83 49.23 27.52
CA ARG A 655 -10.95 50.30 28.01
C ARG A 655 -11.69 51.34 28.87
N LYS A 656 -13.00 51.55 28.65
CA LYS A 656 -13.83 52.46 29.48
C LYS A 656 -14.22 51.94 30.86
N PHE A 657 -14.15 50.63 31.11
CA PHE A 657 -14.31 50.06 32.46
C PHE A 657 -12.95 49.97 33.18
N TYR A 658 -11.90 49.66 32.40
CA TYR A 658 -10.51 49.70 32.83
C TYR A 658 -10.10 51.10 33.37
N GLU A 659 -10.39 52.17 32.62
CA GLU A 659 -10.19 53.58 33.01
C GLU A 659 -11.06 54.05 34.21
N ARG A 660 -11.80 53.14 34.87
CA ARG A 660 -12.63 53.40 36.06
C ARG A 660 -12.29 52.52 37.26
N GLU A 661 -11.31 51.63 37.15
CA GLU A 661 -10.94 50.65 38.18
C GLU A 661 -12.01 49.60 38.58
N GLU A 662 -13.18 49.59 37.94
CA GLU A 662 -14.35 48.72 38.23
C GLU A 662 -14.17 47.24 37.78
N LEU A 663 -12.99 46.83 37.33
CA LEU A 663 -12.75 45.51 36.72
C LEU A 663 -12.46 44.42 37.77
N ASP A 664 -13.18 43.29 37.71
CA ASP A 664 -12.92 42.15 38.60
C ASP A 664 -11.74 41.29 38.13
N PHE A 665 -10.63 41.38 38.87
CA PHE A 665 -9.41 40.62 38.63
C PHE A 665 -9.57 39.12 38.90
N HIS A 666 -10.48 38.69 39.80
CA HIS A 666 -10.68 37.27 40.10
C HIS A 666 -11.40 36.53 38.96
N HIS A 667 -12.28 37.22 38.22
CA HIS A 667 -12.94 36.63 37.06
C HIS A 667 -12.09 36.72 35.79
N TYR A 668 -11.56 37.91 35.46
CA TYR A 668 -10.95 38.14 34.15
C TYR A 668 -9.49 37.69 34.04
N LEU A 669 -8.66 37.82 35.09
CA LEU A 669 -7.24 37.47 34.98
C LEU A 669 -7.03 35.95 34.80
N PRO A 670 -7.71 35.05 35.56
CA PRO A 670 -7.62 33.61 35.31
C PRO A 670 -8.19 33.22 33.94
N MET A 671 -9.26 33.86 33.48
CA MET A 671 -9.85 33.60 32.15
C MET A 671 -8.87 33.90 31.02
N PHE A 672 -8.15 35.02 31.07
CA PHE A 672 -7.10 35.31 30.07
C PHE A 672 -5.91 34.35 30.17
N PHE A 673 -5.49 33.98 31.38
CA PHE A 673 -4.41 33.00 31.56
C PHE A 673 -4.78 31.60 31.08
N ASP A 674 -6.04 31.15 31.18
CA ASP A 674 -6.49 29.87 30.63
C ASP A 674 -6.52 29.91 29.09
N GLY A 675 -6.84 31.08 28.52
CA GLY A 675 -6.73 31.37 27.08
C GLY A 675 -5.31 31.38 26.51
N LEU A 676 -4.25 31.18 27.31
CA LEU A 676 -2.86 31.07 26.80
C LEU A 676 -2.65 29.88 25.85
N THR A 677 -3.55 28.90 25.82
CA THR A 677 -3.48 27.80 24.85
C THR A 677 -3.96 28.15 23.44
N GLU A 678 -4.59 29.31 23.25
CA GLU A 678 -5.16 29.73 21.96
C GLU A 678 -4.10 30.29 20.99
N THR A 679 -3.95 29.66 19.83
CA THR A 679 -3.02 30.11 18.78
C THR A 679 -3.69 30.90 17.65
N GLU A 680 -5.02 30.88 17.54
CA GLU A 680 -5.74 31.54 16.44
C GLU A 680 -5.96 33.04 16.68
N HIS A 681 -5.85 33.83 15.59
CA HIS A 681 -6.21 35.24 15.57
C HIS A 681 -7.72 35.39 15.29
N PRO A 682 -8.50 36.14 16.09
CA PRO A 682 -8.06 37.22 16.97
C PRO A 682 -7.83 36.85 18.44
N TYR A 683 -8.14 35.63 18.85
CA TYR A 683 -8.17 35.23 20.27
C TYR A 683 -6.80 35.36 20.95
N LYS A 684 -5.73 34.87 20.30
CA LYS A 684 -4.35 35.02 20.77
C LYS A 684 -3.99 36.48 21.09
N PHE A 685 -4.29 37.40 20.17
CA PHE A 685 -4.00 38.83 20.34
C PHE A 685 -4.81 39.46 21.49
N LEU A 686 -6.08 39.05 21.65
CA LEU A 686 -6.93 39.50 22.75
C LEU A 686 -6.39 39.03 24.12
N VAL A 687 -5.87 37.81 24.20
CA VAL A 687 -5.23 37.25 25.40
C VAL A 687 -3.90 37.96 25.69
N GLU A 688 -3.00 38.07 24.72
CA GLU A 688 -1.68 38.71 24.90
C GLU A 688 -1.79 40.17 25.35
N GLN A 689 -2.73 40.94 24.77
CA GLN A 689 -2.97 42.33 25.18
C GLN A 689 -3.72 42.41 26.51
N GLY A 690 -4.73 41.56 26.74
CA GLY A 690 -5.51 41.53 27.98
C GLY A 690 -4.64 41.22 29.21
N ILE A 691 -3.69 40.29 29.08
CA ILE A 691 -2.69 39.98 30.11
C ILE A 691 -1.74 41.17 30.32
N SER A 692 -1.26 41.84 29.27
CA SER A 692 -0.37 43.01 29.44
C SER A 692 -1.08 44.15 30.16
N ASP A 693 -2.24 44.58 29.65
CA ASP A 693 -3.03 45.67 30.21
C ASP A 693 -3.37 45.40 31.69
N MET A 694 -3.93 44.22 32.02
CA MET A 694 -4.31 43.90 33.40
C MET A 694 -3.12 43.79 34.35
N LEU A 695 -1.96 43.27 33.92
CA LEU A 695 -0.78 43.18 34.79
C LEU A 695 -0.09 44.55 34.98
N GLU A 696 -0.06 45.40 33.95
CA GLU A 696 0.55 46.73 34.02
C GLU A 696 -0.21 47.70 34.94
N HIS A 697 -1.54 47.52 35.11
CA HIS A 697 -2.40 48.45 35.87
C HIS A 697 -3.12 47.80 37.08
N GLY A 698 -2.91 46.50 37.36
CA GLY A 698 -3.60 45.80 38.45
C GLY A 698 -3.01 46.05 39.84
N GLY A 699 -1.69 46.24 39.94
CA GLY A 699 -0.98 46.49 41.19
C GLY A 699 -1.39 45.53 42.33
N PRO A 700 -1.80 46.01 43.51
CA PRO A 700 -2.12 45.15 44.65
C PRO A 700 -3.35 44.23 44.43
N LYS A 701 -4.16 44.47 43.39
CA LYS A 701 -5.30 43.60 43.05
C LYS A 701 -4.87 42.26 42.43
N ILE A 702 -3.61 42.12 42.03
CA ILE A 702 -3.05 40.91 41.38
C ILE A 702 -2.69 39.83 42.41
N LEU A 703 -2.07 40.21 43.52
CA LEU A 703 -1.56 39.29 44.56
C LEU A 703 -2.60 38.24 45.06
N PRO A 704 -3.86 38.58 45.41
CA PRO A 704 -4.84 37.58 45.85
C PRO A 704 -5.28 36.60 44.74
N VAL A 705 -5.04 36.91 43.47
CA VAL A 705 -5.43 36.07 42.32
C VAL A 705 -4.35 35.05 41.95
N VAL A 706 -3.09 35.26 42.35
CA VAL A 706 -1.93 34.40 42.02
C VAL A 706 -2.19 32.89 42.16
N PRO A 707 -2.82 32.37 43.25
CA PRO A 707 -3.10 30.93 43.38
C PRO A 707 -4.01 30.36 42.29
N GLN A 708 -4.88 31.18 41.69
CA GLN A 708 -5.81 30.77 40.64
C GLN A 708 -5.13 30.65 39.27
N LEU A 709 -4.02 31.38 39.05
CA LEU A 709 -3.27 31.38 37.77
C LEU A 709 -2.41 30.12 37.59
N ILE A 710 -2.08 29.41 38.68
CA ILE A 710 -1.14 28.28 38.69
C ILE A 710 -1.60 27.12 37.78
N ILE A 711 -2.91 26.82 37.76
CA ILE A 711 -3.46 25.74 36.94
C ILE A 711 -3.45 26.11 35.45
N PRO A 712 -3.98 27.28 35.02
CA PRO A 712 -3.79 27.78 33.66
C PRO A 712 -2.33 27.77 33.15
N ILE A 713 -1.39 28.32 33.92
CA ILE A 713 0.05 28.34 33.56
C ILE A 713 0.56 26.92 33.34
N LYS A 714 0.24 26.00 34.27
CA LYS A 714 0.62 24.58 34.16
C LYS A 714 -0.02 23.89 32.95
N ASN A 715 -1.26 24.22 32.61
CA ASN A 715 -1.95 23.67 31.43
C ASN A 715 -1.27 24.15 30.14
N ALA A 716 -1.00 25.45 30.01
CA ALA A 716 -0.33 26.04 28.87
C ALA A 716 1.07 25.45 28.64
N LEU A 717 1.88 25.29 29.70
CA LEU A 717 3.19 24.64 29.60
C LEU A 717 3.10 23.16 29.20
N ASN A 718 2.09 22.43 29.68
CA ASN A 718 1.90 21.01 29.34
C ASN A 718 1.57 20.76 27.85
N THR A 719 1.15 21.77 27.09
CA THR A 719 0.97 21.66 25.62
C THR A 719 2.27 21.29 24.89
N LYS A 720 3.43 21.71 25.43
CA LYS A 720 4.77 21.55 24.84
C LYS A 720 4.94 22.19 23.44
N VAL A 721 4.03 23.07 23.04
CA VAL A 721 4.13 23.84 21.79
C VAL A 721 5.07 25.04 22.01
N PRO A 722 6.15 25.22 21.23
CA PRO A 722 7.14 26.28 21.48
C PRO A 722 6.54 27.68 21.56
N GLU A 723 5.57 28.00 20.69
CA GLU A 723 4.90 29.30 20.67
C GLU A 723 4.07 29.58 21.93
N ILE A 724 3.37 28.56 22.45
CA ILE A 724 2.60 28.64 23.70
C ILE A 724 3.54 28.75 24.90
N ILE A 725 4.67 28.04 24.89
CA ILE A 725 5.70 28.18 25.92
C ILE A 725 6.27 29.61 25.93
N CYS A 726 6.64 30.17 24.77
CA CYS A 726 7.21 31.51 24.69
C CYS A 726 6.24 32.62 25.13
N THR A 727 4.95 32.50 24.80
CA THR A 727 3.92 33.42 25.29
C THR A 727 3.69 33.26 26.80
N THR A 728 3.64 32.02 27.31
CA THR A 728 3.50 31.73 28.75
C THR A 728 4.70 32.24 29.56
N MET A 729 5.94 32.11 29.07
CA MET A 729 7.13 32.66 29.72
C MET A 729 7.06 34.19 29.81
N ARG A 730 6.71 34.88 28.71
CA ARG A 730 6.53 36.36 28.72
C ARG A 730 5.42 36.79 29.67
N ALA A 731 4.31 36.04 29.75
CA ALA A 731 3.24 36.29 30.72
C ALA A 731 3.72 36.11 32.17
N LEU A 732 4.53 35.07 32.45
CA LEU A 732 5.11 34.82 33.78
C LEU A 732 6.14 35.90 34.17
N GLN A 733 7.03 36.30 33.26
CA GLN A 733 7.96 37.42 33.45
C GLN A 733 7.23 38.72 33.78
N ARG A 734 6.10 39.02 33.10
CA ARG A 734 5.26 40.19 33.39
C ARG A 734 4.56 40.07 34.74
N LEU A 735 4.00 38.90 35.06
CA LEU A 735 3.31 38.65 36.34
C LEU A 735 4.24 38.88 37.53
N VAL A 736 5.45 38.32 37.49
CA VAL A 736 6.46 38.46 38.56
C VAL A 736 6.90 39.92 38.75
N ARG A 737 6.89 40.74 37.69
CA ARG A 737 7.26 42.17 37.72
C ARG A 737 6.07 43.12 37.95
N SER A 738 4.84 42.61 38.13
CA SER A 738 3.62 43.43 38.10
C SER A 738 3.27 44.13 39.41
N ALA A 739 3.64 43.53 40.55
CA ALA A 739 3.45 44.09 41.88
C ALA A 739 4.40 43.43 42.89
N ASP A 740 4.71 44.14 43.98
CA ASP A 740 5.57 43.64 45.06
C ASP A 740 5.01 42.35 45.69
N CYS A 741 5.91 41.49 46.19
CA CYS A 741 5.61 40.17 46.79
C CYS A 741 4.93 39.14 45.85
N VAL A 742 4.61 39.46 44.58
CA VAL A 742 4.00 38.48 43.65
C VAL A 742 4.96 37.34 43.31
N GLY A 743 6.26 37.61 43.16
CA GLY A 743 7.28 36.58 42.94
C GLY A 743 7.44 35.65 44.14
N GLU A 744 7.49 36.19 45.36
CA GLU A 744 7.50 35.42 46.62
C GLU A 744 6.26 34.51 46.73
N SER A 745 5.08 35.04 46.39
CA SER A 745 3.83 34.27 46.35
C SER A 745 3.80 33.15 45.31
N LEU A 746 4.74 33.09 44.36
CA LEU A 746 4.86 32.02 43.37
C LEU A 746 5.79 30.87 43.83
N VAL A 747 6.71 31.12 44.78
CA VAL A 747 7.71 30.12 45.23
C VAL A 747 7.08 28.79 45.71
N PRO A 748 5.99 28.77 46.50
CA PRO A 748 5.32 27.52 46.90
C PRO A 748 4.82 26.66 45.72
N TYR A 749 4.61 27.28 44.56
CA TYR A 749 4.06 26.65 43.36
C TYR A 749 5.12 26.25 42.33
N PHE A 750 6.41 26.54 42.56
CA PHE A 750 7.51 26.18 41.64
C PHE A 750 7.55 24.68 41.33
N ARG A 751 7.18 23.81 42.28
CA ARG A 751 7.03 22.35 42.07
C ARG A 751 6.01 21.98 40.98
N GLN A 752 5.06 22.86 40.67
CA GLN A 752 4.04 22.64 39.65
C GLN A 752 4.37 23.29 38.30
N ILE A 753 5.14 24.37 38.30
CA ILE A 753 5.45 25.18 37.11
C ILE A 753 6.78 24.73 36.46
N LEU A 754 7.85 24.54 37.25
CA LEU A 754 9.20 24.29 36.75
C LEU A 754 9.50 22.89 36.14
N PRO A 755 8.71 21.81 36.32
CA PRO A 755 9.03 20.51 35.71
C PRO A 755 9.10 20.50 34.18
N ILE A 756 8.30 21.31 33.48
CA ILE A 756 8.33 21.40 32.01
C ILE A 756 9.49 22.27 31.51
N PRO A 757 9.75 23.49 32.06
CA PRO A 757 10.95 24.27 31.76
C PRO A 757 12.26 23.48 31.90
N ASN A 758 12.41 22.68 32.95
CA ASN A 758 13.62 21.84 33.15
C ASN A 758 13.85 20.88 31.96
N LEU A 759 12.78 20.30 31.40
CA LEU A 759 12.84 19.37 30.26
C LEU A 759 13.15 20.07 28.93
N LEU A 760 13.10 21.40 28.88
CA LEU A 760 13.19 22.19 27.65
C LEU A 760 14.35 23.21 27.63
N LYS A 761 14.91 23.57 28.80
CA LYS A 761 16.05 24.50 28.93
C LYS A 761 17.21 24.15 27.99
N ASP A 762 17.57 22.87 27.88
CA ASP A 762 18.75 22.44 27.14
C ASP A 762 18.48 22.17 25.63
N ARG A 763 17.27 22.47 25.12
CA ARG A 763 16.96 22.33 23.69
C ARG A 763 17.41 23.55 22.89
N ASN A 764 18.18 23.34 21.84
CA ASN A 764 18.67 24.40 20.93
C ASN A 764 19.52 25.47 21.63
N VAL A 765 20.22 25.12 22.72
CA VAL A 765 21.27 25.98 23.30
C VAL A 765 22.33 26.25 22.22
N ASN A 766 22.67 27.52 22.00
CA ASN A 766 23.54 27.90 20.90
C ASN A 766 25.01 27.56 21.20
N LEU A 767 25.58 26.60 20.46
CA LEU A 767 26.97 26.16 20.57
C LEU A 767 27.99 27.06 19.82
N GLY A 768 27.54 28.18 19.24
CA GLY A 768 28.41 29.24 18.70
C GLY A 768 28.57 29.26 17.18
N GLU A 769 28.13 28.21 16.47
CA GLU A 769 28.21 28.13 15.00
C GLU A 769 26.85 28.42 14.33
N GLY A 770 26.53 29.70 14.22
CA GLY A 770 25.36 30.21 13.50
C GLY A 770 24.37 30.97 14.39
N ILE A 771 23.89 32.10 13.89
CA ILE A 771 22.76 32.84 14.50
C ILE A 771 21.50 32.40 13.77
N ASP A 772 20.57 31.78 14.48
CA ASP A 772 19.30 31.36 13.91
C ASP A 772 18.34 32.57 13.79
N TYR A 773 17.51 32.59 12.75
CA TYR A 773 16.56 33.69 12.50
C TYR A 773 15.51 33.83 13.63
N SER A 774 15.27 32.77 14.40
CA SER A 774 14.43 32.78 15.60
C SER A 774 14.99 33.67 16.74
N GLN A 775 16.32 33.77 16.84
CA GLN A 775 17.01 34.51 17.90
C GLN A 775 16.85 36.02 17.71
N GLN A 776 16.87 36.53 16.47
CA GLN A 776 16.62 37.96 16.17
C GLN A 776 15.20 38.43 16.54
N ARG A 777 14.27 37.52 16.84
CA ARG A 777 12.91 37.84 17.31
C ARG A 777 12.67 37.58 18.80
N GLY A 778 13.65 37.00 19.51
CA GLY A 778 13.45 36.56 20.90
C GLY A 778 12.38 35.47 21.03
N GLU A 779 12.28 34.58 20.03
CA GLU A 779 11.26 33.51 19.96
C GLU A 779 11.82 32.12 20.35
N ASN A 780 13.11 32.02 20.72
CA ASN A 780 13.72 30.79 21.23
C ASN A 780 13.21 30.46 22.65
N PRO A 781 12.59 29.29 22.90
CA PRO A 781 12.10 28.94 24.22
C PRO A 781 13.20 28.70 25.26
N ALA A 782 14.41 28.28 24.87
CA ALA A 782 15.48 27.98 25.83
C ALA A 782 16.05 29.24 26.50
N ASP A 783 16.45 30.22 25.69
CA ASP A 783 16.95 31.53 26.15
C ASP A 783 15.92 32.21 27.07
N LEU A 784 14.65 32.20 26.64
CA LEU A 784 13.53 32.82 27.35
C LEU A 784 13.14 32.05 28.63
N ILE A 785 13.33 30.73 28.69
CA ILE A 785 13.21 29.94 29.94
C ILE A 785 14.31 30.36 30.92
N GLN A 786 15.56 30.50 30.47
CA GLN A 786 16.67 30.92 31.34
C GLN A 786 16.43 32.35 31.88
N GLU A 787 16.08 33.32 31.03
CA GLU A 787 15.68 34.67 31.46
C GLU A 787 14.54 34.64 32.50
N THR A 788 13.57 33.73 32.34
CA THR A 788 12.43 33.64 33.26
C THR A 788 12.82 33.05 34.61
N LEU A 789 13.75 32.10 34.65
CA LEU A 789 14.32 31.60 35.91
C LEU A 789 15.08 32.70 36.67
N GLU A 790 15.83 33.54 35.95
CA GLU A 790 16.53 34.69 36.55
C GLU A 790 15.56 35.75 37.11
N VAL A 791 14.44 36.01 36.42
CA VAL A 791 13.38 36.88 36.93
C VAL A 791 12.69 36.27 38.16
N LEU A 792 12.47 34.96 38.19
CA LEU A 792 11.90 34.26 39.35
C LEU A 792 12.85 34.24 40.56
N GLU A 793 14.16 34.22 40.34
CA GLU A 793 15.16 34.36 41.41
C GLU A 793 15.19 35.80 41.96
N ARG A 794 15.33 36.82 41.10
CA ARG A 794 15.49 38.23 41.50
C ARG A 794 14.29 38.84 42.25
N TYR A 795 13.08 38.30 42.05
CA TYR A 795 11.84 38.81 42.63
C TYR A 795 11.13 37.79 43.55
N GLY A 796 11.74 36.61 43.78
CA GLY A 796 11.13 35.52 44.56
C GLY A 796 11.48 35.49 46.04
N GLY A 797 12.33 36.40 46.53
CA GLY A 797 12.82 36.40 47.91
C GLY A 797 13.89 35.33 48.18
N GLU A 798 14.36 35.25 49.44
CA GLU A 798 15.55 34.47 49.84
C GLU A 798 15.45 32.96 49.52
N ASP A 799 14.25 32.37 49.65
CA ASP A 799 13.99 30.96 49.37
C ASP A 799 13.89 30.59 47.88
N ALA A 800 13.85 31.58 46.97
CA ALA A 800 13.59 31.33 45.55
C ALA A 800 14.69 30.49 44.89
N PHE A 801 15.97 30.85 45.10
CA PHE A 801 17.10 30.11 44.54
C PHE A 801 17.11 28.64 45.00
N ILE A 802 16.85 28.39 46.28
CA ILE A 802 16.83 27.03 46.85
C ILE A 802 15.74 26.18 46.16
N ASN A 803 14.53 26.74 46.01
CA ASN A 803 13.41 26.04 45.38
C ASN A 803 13.60 25.87 43.85
N ILE A 804 14.21 26.84 43.16
CA ILE A 804 14.58 26.72 41.74
C ILE A 804 15.65 25.63 41.58
N LYS A 805 16.74 25.67 42.35
CA LYS A 805 17.87 24.72 42.28
C LYS A 805 17.45 23.27 42.59
N TYR A 806 16.47 23.09 43.49
CA TYR A 806 15.88 21.77 43.76
C TYR A 806 15.08 21.21 42.56
N MET A 807 14.37 22.07 41.82
CA MET A 807 13.56 21.69 40.66
C MET A 807 14.33 21.66 39.33
N VAL A 808 15.40 22.45 39.22
CA VAL A 808 16.26 22.63 38.04
C VAL A 808 17.73 22.58 38.50
N PRO A 809 18.32 21.39 38.70
CA PRO A 809 19.69 21.27 39.21
C PRO A 809 20.77 21.93 38.34
N THR A 810 20.49 22.10 37.03
CA THR A 810 21.32 22.79 36.03
C THR A 810 21.12 24.31 35.98
N TYR A 811 20.39 24.90 36.92
CA TYR A 811 20.31 26.36 37.08
C TYR A 811 21.45 26.87 37.98
N GLU A 812 22.06 27.98 37.63
CA GLU A 812 23.11 28.66 38.41
C GLU A 812 22.60 30.06 38.79
N SER A 813 22.97 30.53 39.99
CA SER A 813 22.40 31.77 40.54
C SER A 813 22.85 32.99 39.73
N CYS A 814 21.91 33.82 39.31
CA CYS A 814 22.21 35.11 38.69
C CYS A 814 22.48 36.24 39.71
N MET A 815 22.54 35.90 41.00
CA MET A 815 22.87 36.80 42.11
C MET A 815 24.30 36.58 42.66
N MET A 816 25.05 35.63 42.09
CA MET A 816 26.41 35.24 42.52
C MET A 816 27.52 35.71 41.55
N ASN A 817 27.18 36.42 40.47
CA ASN A 817 28.07 36.93 39.42
C ASN A 817 27.97 38.45 39.30
#